data_AF-A0A8I1RFW6-F1
#
_entry.id   AF-A0A8I1RFW6-F1
#
_cell.length_a   1.000
_cell.length_b   1.000
_cell.length_c   1.000
_cell.angle_alpha   90.00
_cell.angle_beta   90.00
_cell.angle_gamma   90.00
#
_symmetry.space_group_name_H-M   'P 1'
#
loop_
_entity.id
_entity.type
_entity.pdbx_description
1 polymer ?
#
loop_
_entity_poly.entity_id
_entity_poly.type
_entity_poly.pdbx_seq_one_letter_code
_entity_poly.pdbx_strand_id
1 'polypeptide(L)'
;MSGPVLTAASWIAFLSGATAAERAAAWAAFDVDTIVFLDASGSTIRTIACGAWTVGALQGGYYPVIPGDYTDAGTGAGATATAIFKNGATERFRCTCGTAAGNFYRLLADLVDGVPLRRGGFSILVGPPPSAGTQQPAVVTAPTITGIARVGELLTATPGVYSGNPVPSVSRQWYRSGVAISGATGLTYMQVSADLGAQITYRETATNGAGSVVGVSNTLGPVAAQALGFYGVPDEIPLARNGTHDLAQYVAGGVPPYSGYAVDAGSLPSGVTLSAAGVLSATGAATVATSGDITFGVNDSAVAASLPVLGLTSDTGGSIPFTVGHAFRQGDVPAGSSVVSADAASLQCVPWNHWPDGSIKQAWLCGTAATSAGVRKDLHLSVGAAAGGAAVSLAALRAKLAAGSITVGAYETVDLPTLVASAPFDLFGNGTGVIFAGPVCSHWIWRRRIAGTPHLELWVPIRMYAGGQLEICRPWLQNGDFLVASPTSYTLTVTISLAGTQRYSQSMTLYHHTVVPLVVGRANEHSYWYDTDPKVRPSHDVDYLMASGHVMRYRHVAPGDTVLNALTRDYTPGWRGDTLSGMAAPGGNPHIGPIPKWQAMWLVSGGDVRAFDNVIANGLSAGARSAHFRDAGGAGQNTGRYIVQSAYPQASYAPQGTPVFPEGSGNPNSIETAHQPALAYLPWLLTGDVFFLEEQIGWVTWNFLWYGYALRRQAEGYYEMYGREVRGSAWSLRSLAHLLGSCPETHVLRPEWIAQAQYNIDRFHGQLVTNTIDAGKFHNDLGVIHYAYHPTNGSPLSSPYTDPAHVGPSPTGWYMPPWMDDFWVLALKTMRDLQLPVASASQTRLGELMQYACKLPVALAGGNDSGWPRTRMGMYVFPARDTYAGGGNWTTSFSAAWSIFRADLSQEDVTPAPTDPILFWDPYSVPAQFRAATAYEWADLVWLACHLAALAVAVEEGATGALDAWNAVTGAPNFSAASMGMYPVWAILPRTLP
;
A
#
# COMPACT_ATOMS: atom_id res chain seq x y z
N MET A 1 -69.88 -13.27 -18.82
CA MET A 1 -70.42 -14.64 -18.98
C MET A 1 -69.31 -15.46 -19.61
N SER A 2 -68.84 -16.58 -19.09
CA SER A 2 -69.21 -17.40 -17.94
C SER A 2 -67.91 -18.05 -17.45
N GLY A 3 -67.38 -17.57 -16.33
CA GLY A 3 -66.32 -18.29 -15.60
C GLY A 3 -66.92 -19.53 -14.93
N PRO A 4 -66.12 -20.57 -14.68
CA PRO A 4 -66.62 -21.83 -14.13
C PRO A 4 -67.26 -21.58 -12.75
N VAL A 5 -68.47 -22.08 -12.56
CA VAL A 5 -69.16 -22.08 -11.26
C VAL A 5 -68.55 -23.19 -10.44
N LEU A 6 -67.79 -22.83 -9.41
CA LEU A 6 -67.34 -23.78 -8.40
C LEU A 6 -68.47 -24.04 -7.40
N THR A 7 -68.81 -25.31 -7.21
CA THR A 7 -69.83 -25.74 -6.23
C THR A 7 -69.27 -25.64 -4.82
N ALA A 8 -70.13 -25.52 -3.80
CA ALA A 8 -69.72 -25.51 -2.39
C ALA A 8 -68.79 -26.70 -2.03
N ALA A 9 -68.95 -27.84 -2.70
CA ALA A 9 -68.10 -29.02 -2.55
C ALA A 9 -66.63 -28.78 -2.97
N SER A 10 -66.37 -27.96 -3.99
CA SER A 10 -65.01 -27.67 -4.47
C SER A 10 -64.26 -26.66 -3.59
N TRP A 11 -64.97 -25.75 -2.92
CA TRP A 11 -64.39 -24.89 -1.88
C TRP A 11 -64.04 -25.71 -0.62
N ILE A 12 -64.94 -26.60 -0.21
CA ILE A 12 -64.70 -27.50 0.94
C ILE A 12 -63.50 -28.43 0.67
N ALA A 13 -63.32 -28.92 -0.56
CA ALA A 13 -62.15 -29.70 -0.97
C ALA A 13 -60.84 -28.89 -0.85
N PHE A 14 -60.82 -27.62 -1.28
CA PHE A 14 -59.66 -26.72 -1.15
C PHE A 14 -59.31 -26.43 0.32
N LEU A 15 -60.29 -26.14 1.18
CA LEU A 15 -60.04 -25.90 2.62
C LEU A 15 -59.53 -27.14 3.34
N SER A 16 -59.95 -28.34 2.90
CA SER A 16 -59.57 -29.62 3.52
C SER A 16 -58.16 -30.08 3.17
N GLY A 17 -57.60 -29.63 2.03
CA GLY A 17 -56.28 -30.01 1.54
C GLY A 17 -55.20 -28.92 1.65
N ALA A 18 -55.59 -27.66 1.87
CA ALA A 18 -54.67 -26.53 1.98
C ALA A 18 -54.00 -26.43 3.36
N THR A 19 -52.79 -25.90 3.39
CA THR A 19 -52.07 -25.50 4.60
C THR A 19 -52.61 -24.18 5.16
N ALA A 20 -52.30 -23.85 6.42
CA ALA A 20 -52.74 -22.60 7.05
C ALA A 20 -52.26 -21.34 6.29
N ALA A 21 -51.10 -21.43 5.64
CA ALA A 21 -50.52 -20.34 4.84
C ALA A 21 -51.27 -20.11 3.52
N GLU A 22 -51.73 -21.18 2.85
CA GLU A 22 -52.51 -21.08 1.60
C GLU A 22 -53.91 -20.52 1.85
N ARG A 23 -54.52 -20.84 3.00
CA ARG A 23 -55.80 -20.24 3.44
C ARG A 23 -55.64 -18.76 3.79
N ALA A 24 -54.54 -18.39 4.44
CA ALA A 24 -54.22 -16.99 4.78
C ALA A 24 -53.93 -16.13 3.54
N ALA A 25 -53.25 -16.68 2.54
CA ALA A 25 -52.97 -15.99 1.28
C ALA A 25 -54.23 -15.77 0.42
N ALA A 26 -55.14 -16.74 0.38
CA ALA A 26 -56.44 -16.59 -0.30
C ALA A 26 -57.33 -15.53 0.37
N TRP A 27 -57.20 -15.34 1.68
CA TRP A 27 -57.92 -14.31 2.44
C TRP A 27 -57.27 -12.93 2.30
N ALA A 28 -55.94 -12.85 2.29
CA ALA A 28 -55.18 -11.61 2.10
C ALA A 28 -55.39 -10.97 0.71
N ALA A 29 -55.89 -11.74 -0.26
CA ALA A 29 -56.27 -11.24 -1.59
C ALA A 29 -57.68 -10.60 -1.64
N PHE A 30 -58.46 -10.66 -0.55
CA PHE A 30 -59.70 -9.89 -0.41
C PHE A 30 -59.37 -8.48 0.07
N ASP A 31 -59.26 -7.55 -0.88
CA ASP A 31 -58.97 -6.14 -0.59
C ASP A 31 -60.26 -5.41 -0.18
N VAL A 32 -60.52 -5.30 1.13
CA VAL A 32 -61.61 -4.49 1.69
C VAL A 32 -61.19 -3.85 3.02
N ASP A 33 -60.85 -2.56 2.95
CA ASP A 33 -60.39 -1.75 4.09
C ASP A 33 -61.48 -1.50 5.16
N THR A 34 -62.74 -1.54 4.77
CA THR A 34 -63.88 -1.33 5.66
C THR A 34 -65.07 -2.20 5.27
N ILE A 35 -65.80 -2.70 6.27
CA ILE A 35 -67.13 -3.29 6.08
C ILE A 35 -68.16 -2.27 6.55
N VAL A 36 -68.95 -1.74 5.62
CA VAL A 36 -69.98 -0.73 5.86
C VAL A 36 -71.35 -1.40 5.84
N PHE A 37 -72.10 -1.25 6.93
CA PHE A 37 -73.47 -1.71 7.07
C PHE A 37 -74.42 -0.54 6.81
N LEU A 38 -75.34 -0.69 5.87
CA LEU A 38 -76.32 0.31 5.46
C LEU A 38 -77.73 -0.11 5.87
N ASP A 39 -78.63 0.85 6.06
CA ASP A 39 -80.06 0.59 6.23
C ASP A 39 -80.80 0.47 4.89
N ALA A 40 -82.09 0.18 4.98
CA ALA A 40 -82.96 0.00 3.82
C ALA A 40 -83.15 1.28 2.97
N SER A 41 -82.74 2.45 3.48
CA SER A 41 -82.74 3.72 2.76
C SER A 41 -81.37 4.07 2.14
N GLY A 42 -80.34 3.29 2.45
CA GLY A 42 -78.97 3.50 1.96
C GLY A 42 -78.10 4.37 2.88
N SER A 43 -78.57 4.70 4.09
CA SER A 43 -77.77 5.44 5.08
C SER A 43 -76.87 4.48 5.87
N THR A 44 -75.64 4.91 6.16
CA THR A 44 -74.67 4.10 6.91
C THR A 44 -75.09 3.95 8.37
N ILE A 45 -75.33 2.72 8.81
CA ILE A 45 -75.65 2.35 10.19
C ILE A 45 -74.35 2.19 11.00
N ARG A 46 -73.34 1.51 10.43
CA ARG A 46 -72.05 1.28 11.10
C ARG A 46 -70.97 0.97 10.07
N THR A 47 -69.77 1.47 10.31
CA THR A 47 -68.57 1.11 9.55
C THR A 47 -67.58 0.44 10.50
N ILE A 48 -67.06 -0.73 10.09
CA ILE A 48 -66.00 -1.43 10.81
C ILE A 48 -64.75 -1.37 9.95
N ALA A 49 -63.70 -0.75 10.48
CA ALA A 49 -62.38 -0.76 9.86
C ALA A 49 -61.70 -2.10 10.13
N CYS A 50 -61.21 -2.76 9.08
CA CYS A 50 -60.55 -4.07 9.17
C CYS A 50 -59.11 -3.97 9.68
N GLY A 51 -58.59 -2.77 9.93
CA GLY A 51 -57.18 -2.48 10.20
C GLY A 51 -56.60 -2.95 11.54
N ALA A 52 -57.22 -3.90 12.24
CA ALA A 52 -56.76 -4.36 13.56
C ALA A 52 -56.44 -5.86 13.65
N TRP A 53 -56.16 -6.54 12.54
CA TRP A 53 -55.83 -7.98 12.55
C TRP A 53 -54.40 -8.18 12.09
N THR A 54 -53.48 -8.38 13.04
CA THR A 54 -52.10 -8.76 12.74
C THR A 54 -51.98 -10.25 12.42
N VAL A 55 -51.06 -10.57 11.51
CA VAL A 55 -50.72 -11.91 10.98
C VAL A 55 -50.31 -12.92 12.08
N GLY A 56 -50.05 -12.47 13.31
CA GLY A 56 -49.70 -13.32 14.45
C GLY A 56 -50.79 -14.26 14.94
N ALA A 57 -52.04 -14.13 14.47
CA ALA A 57 -53.17 -14.94 14.95
C ALA A 57 -53.42 -16.27 14.19
N LEU A 58 -52.49 -16.70 13.32
CA LEU A 58 -52.72 -17.81 12.36
C LEU A 58 -51.88 -19.07 12.58
N GLN A 59 -51.18 -19.22 13.71
CA GLN A 59 -50.55 -20.50 14.09
C GLN A 59 -51.36 -21.21 15.18
N GLY A 60 -52.44 -21.87 14.78
CA GLY A 60 -53.21 -22.77 15.65
C GLY A 60 -54.67 -22.83 15.23
N GLY A 61 -55.19 -24.03 14.97
CA GLY A 61 -56.59 -24.22 14.61
C GLY A 61 -57.53 -23.73 15.73
N TYR A 62 -58.39 -22.78 15.39
CA TYR A 62 -59.50 -22.16 16.14
C TYR A 62 -59.14 -21.06 17.17
N TYR A 63 -59.77 -19.90 16.99
CA TYR A 63 -59.59 -18.66 17.76
C TYR A 63 -60.32 -18.67 19.12
N PRO A 64 -59.69 -18.18 20.21
CA PRO A 64 -60.41 -17.61 21.33
C PRO A 64 -60.65 -16.11 21.11
N VAL A 65 -61.88 -15.65 21.31
CA VAL A 65 -62.18 -14.24 21.54
C VAL A 65 -61.63 -13.91 22.94
N ILE A 66 -60.62 -13.03 23.04
CA ILE A 66 -60.19 -12.52 24.34
C ILE A 66 -61.12 -11.35 24.73
N PRO A 67 -61.75 -11.40 25.91
CA PRO A 67 -62.58 -10.31 26.43
C PRO A 67 -61.70 -9.14 26.91
N GLY A 68 -62.09 -7.93 26.55
CA GLY A 68 -61.62 -6.71 27.21
C GLY A 68 -62.83 -5.91 27.67
N ASP A 69 -62.78 -5.41 28.90
CA ASP A 69 -63.86 -4.69 29.56
C ASP A 69 -64.17 -3.39 28.80
N TYR A 70 -65.32 -3.36 28.13
CA TYR A 70 -65.92 -2.12 27.68
C TYR A 70 -67.11 -1.81 28.58
N THR A 71 -66.82 -1.00 29.59
CA THR A 71 -67.82 -0.27 30.36
C THR A 71 -68.39 0.82 29.46
N ASP A 72 -69.55 0.57 28.86
CA ASP A 72 -70.53 1.64 28.77
C ASP A 72 -71.96 1.14 28.93
N ALA A 73 -72.62 1.79 29.88
CA ALA A 73 -73.93 1.47 30.42
C ALA A 73 -75.01 1.88 29.41
N GLY A 74 -75.30 0.99 28.48
CA GLY A 74 -76.39 1.14 27.51
C GLY A 74 -77.09 -0.19 27.31
N THR A 75 -77.57 -0.74 28.42
CA THR A 75 -78.35 -1.98 28.55
C THR A 75 -79.31 -2.23 27.39
N GLY A 76 -79.39 -3.49 26.99
CA GLY A 76 -80.63 -3.99 26.38
C GLY A 76 -80.48 -5.39 25.84
N ALA A 77 -80.81 -6.39 26.66
CA ALA A 77 -81.03 -7.76 26.22
C ALA A 77 -81.85 -7.78 24.90
N GLY A 78 -81.32 -8.47 23.90
CA GLY A 78 -82.13 -8.92 22.76
C GLY A 78 -82.11 -8.12 21.47
N ALA A 79 -81.13 -7.26 21.19
CA ALA A 79 -81.02 -6.66 19.86
C ALA A 79 -80.26 -7.58 18.86
N THR A 80 -81.01 -8.29 18.00
CA THR A 80 -80.48 -8.96 16.80
C THR A 80 -79.96 -7.93 15.80
N ALA A 81 -78.67 -8.01 15.45
CA ALA A 81 -78.15 -7.33 14.27
C ALA A 81 -78.64 -8.05 13.02
N THR A 82 -79.15 -7.27 12.08
CA THR A 82 -79.71 -7.76 10.82
C THR A 82 -78.89 -7.15 9.70
N ALA A 83 -78.23 -7.98 8.89
CA ALA A 83 -77.54 -7.52 7.70
C ALA A 83 -78.49 -7.66 6.50
N ILE A 84 -78.63 -6.58 5.72
CA ILE A 84 -79.37 -6.58 4.46
C ILE A 84 -78.38 -6.38 3.33
N PHE A 85 -78.34 -7.32 2.39
CA PHE A 85 -77.48 -7.24 1.21
C PHE A 85 -78.23 -6.57 0.05
N LYS A 86 -77.52 -6.08 -0.97
CA LYS A 86 -78.02 -5.24 -2.08
C LYS A 86 -79.17 -5.84 -2.92
N ASN A 87 -79.62 -7.05 -2.65
CA ASN A 87 -80.83 -7.65 -3.24
C ASN A 87 -82.03 -7.72 -2.28
N GLY A 88 -81.99 -7.08 -1.11
CA GLY A 88 -83.09 -7.01 -0.15
C GLY A 88 -83.28 -8.26 0.73
N ALA A 89 -82.37 -9.24 0.67
CA ALA A 89 -82.38 -10.37 1.60
C ALA A 89 -81.88 -9.93 2.98
N THR A 90 -82.63 -10.35 4.01
CA THR A 90 -82.42 -10.00 5.41
C THR A 90 -82.06 -11.27 6.18
N GLU A 91 -80.84 -11.39 6.71
CA GLU A 91 -80.50 -12.48 7.63
C GLU A 91 -79.98 -11.94 8.98
N ARG A 92 -80.49 -12.54 10.05
CA ARG A 92 -80.24 -12.16 11.45
C ARG A 92 -79.18 -13.07 12.05
N PHE A 93 -78.16 -12.48 12.63
CA PHE A 93 -77.19 -13.21 13.46
C PHE A 93 -77.48 -12.95 14.94
N ARG A 94 -77.37 -14.01 15.76
CA ARG A 94 -77.43 -13.91 17.22
C ARG A 94 -76.05 -14.25 17.76
N CYS A 95 -75.41 -13.29 18.42
CA CYS A 95 -74.15 -13.53 19.13
C CYS A 95 -74.47 -13.68 20.63
N THR A 96 -74.02 -14.77 21.23
CA THR A 96 -74.13 -14.97 22.69
C THR A 96 -72.78 -15.45 23.21
N CYS A 97 -72.20 -14.66 24.10
CA CYS A 97 -71.00 -14.98 24.87
C CYS A 97 -71.39 -15.70 26.16
N GLY A 98 -70.63 -16.70 26.60
CA GLY A 98 -70.77 -17.17 27.98
C GLY A 98 -70.34 -18.61 28.28
N THR A 99 -69.22 -18.68 29.01
CA THR A 99 -68.91 -19.56 30.15
C THR A 99 -68.87 -21.09 29.98
N ALA A 100 -67.71 -21.59 30.39
CA ALA A 100 -67.41 -22.90 30.95
C ALA A 100 -67.07 -24.05 29.97
N ALA A 101 -66.15 -24.86 30.48
CA ALA A 101 -65.30 -25.82 29.80
C ALA A 101 -66.00 -27.12 29.41
N GLY A 102 -65.37 -27.84 28.48
CA GLY A 102 -65.50 -29.28 28.34
C GLY A 102 -66.34 -29.74 27.15
N ASN A 103 -65.72 -30.56 26.30
CA ASN A 103 -66.28 -31.41 25.24
C ASN A 103 -66.68 -30.73 23.93
N PHE A 104 -65.87 -30.99 22.89
CA PHE A 104 -66.38 -31.02 21.51
C PHE A 104 -66.35 -32.47 21.01
N TYR A 105 -67.51 -32.96 20.58
CA TYR A 105 -67.67 -34.24 19.88
C TYR A 105 -67.49 -34.06 18.38
N ARG A 106 -66.93 -35.10 17.74
CA ARG A 106 -66.87 -35.27 16.29
C ARG A 106 -68.22 -35.73 15.76
N LEU A 107 -68.66 -35.18 14.63
CA LEU A 107 -69.63 -35.86 13.77
C LEU A 107 -68.88 -36.38 12.53
N LEU A 108 -68.76 -37.71 12.47
CA LEU A 108 -68.33 -38.46 11.29
C LEU A 108 -69.56 -38.79 10.45
N ALA A 109 -69.35 -38.71 9.14
CA ALA A 109 -69.91 -39.51 8.06
C ALA A 109 -71.45 -39.69 7.96
N ASP A 110 -71.91 -39.44 6.73
CA ASP A 110 -73.13 -39.92 6.09
C ASP A 110 -74.45 -39.25 6.47
N LEU A 111 -74.83 -38.25 5.67
CA LEU A 111 -76.23 -37.98 5.33
C LEU A 111 -76.38 -37.64 3.84
N VAL A 112 -76.52 -38.71 3.04
CA VAL A 112 -77.53 -38.95 1.99
C VAL A 112 -78.08 -37.76 1.18
N ASP A 113 -77.97 -37.85 -0.15
CA ASP A 113 -78.80 -37.14 -1.13
C ASP A 113 -80.30 -37.42 -0.88
N GLY A 114 -81.12 -36.39 -0.58
CA GLY A 114 -82.58 -36.61 -0.53
C GLY A 114 -83.48 -35.69 0.28
N VAL A 115 -83.11 -34.46 0.67
CA VAL A 115 -84.10 -33.43 1.08
C VAL A 115 -83.88 -32.15 0.27
N PRO A 116 -84.82 -31.75 -0.60
CA PRO A 116 -84.69 -30.53 -1.36
C PRO A 116 -85.35 -29.37 -0.62
N LEU A 117 -84.65 -28.25 -0.40
CA LEU A 117 -85.32 -26.95 -0.36
C LEU A 117 -84.52 -25.89 -1.12
N ARG A 118 -85.25 -25.27 -2.06
CA ARG A 118 -84.80 -24.32 -3.07
C ARG A 118 -84.78 -22.87 -2.56
N ARG A 119 -83.99 -22.10 -3.31
CA ARG A 119 -84.18 -20.72 -3.77
C ARG A 119 -83.42 -19.64 -2.97
N GLY A 120 -82.23 -19.36 -3.47
CA GLY A 120 -81.37 -18.25 -3.06
C GLY A 120 -79.93 -18.49 -3.48
N GLY A 121 -79.72 -18.86 -4.75
CA GLY A 121 -78.37 -18.93 -5.29
C GLY A 121 -77.81 -17.51 -5.36
N PHE A 122 -76.87 -17.18 -4.49
CA PHE A 122 -75.94 -16.09 -4.72
C PHE A 122 -74.79 -16.65 -5.59
N SER A 123 -74.45 -15.97 -6.68
CA SER A 123 -73.22 -16.20 -7.42
C SER A 123 -72.18 -15.18 -6.95
N ILE A 124 -71.07 -15.66 -6.41
CA ILE A 124 -69.85 -14.87 -6.30
C ILE A 124 -69.22 -14.85 -7.68
N LEU A 125 -69.08 -13.67 -8.28
CA LEU A 125 -68.30 -13.51 -9.51
C LEU A 125 -66.82 -13.49 -9.12
N VAL A 126 -66.23 -14.67 -8.93
CA VAL A 126 -64.77 -14.81 -8.89
C VAL A 126 -64.35 -15.07 -10.33
N GLY A 127 -63.40 -14.29 -10.86
CA GLY A 127 -62.78 -14.60 -12.15
C GLY A 127 -62.22 -16.03 -12.15
N PRO A 128 -62.05 -16.68 -13.32
CA PRO A 128 -61.36 -17.96 -13.36
C PRO A 128 -60.02 -17.81 -12.62
N PRO A 129 -59.66 -18.74 -11.71
CA PRO A 129 -58.32 -18.72 -11.14
C PRO A 129 -57.33 -18.70 -12.30
N PRO A 130 -56.33 -17.80 -12.30
CA PRO A 130 -55.31 -17.83 -13.32
C PRO A 130 -54.73 -19.25 -13.34
N SER A 131 -54.70 -19.86 -14.52
CA SER A 131 -53.90 -21.07 -14.71
C SER A 131 -52.48 -20.68 -14.36
N ALA A 132 -52.00 -21.18 -13.22
CA ALA A 132 -50.66 -20.93 -12.71
C ALA A 132 -49.66 -21.65 -13.62
N GLY A 133 -49.42 -21.11 -14.81
CA GLY A 133 -48.23 -21.46 -15.57
C GLY A 133 -47.02 -21.20 -14.69
N THR A 134 -46.07 -22.12 -14.67
CA THR A 134 -44.80 -21.93 -13.98
C THR A 134 -44.11 -20.70 -14.56
N GLN A 135 -43.94 -19.66 -13.75
CA GLN A 135 -43.34 -18.39 -14.11
C GLN A 135 -42.05 -18.21 -13.31
N GLN A 136 -40.91 -18.12 -14.00
CA GLN A 136 -39.63 -17.82 -13.37
C GLN A 136 -39.70 -16.49 -12.59
N PRO A 137 -38.96 -16.35 -11.48
CA PRO A 137 -38.98 -15.13 -10.68
C PRO A 137 -38.49 -13.92 -11.50
N ALA A 138 -39.09 -12.75 -11.26
CA ALA A 138 -38.67 -11.48 -11.87
C ALA A 138 -38.64 -10.35 -10.83
N VAL A 139 -37.69 -9.43 -10.97
CA VAL A 139 -37.51 -8.27 -10.07
C VAL A 139 -38.59 -7.23 -10.40
N VAL A 140 -39.47 -6.94 -9.44
CA VAL A 140 -40.47 -5.86 -9.53
C VAL A 140 -39.89 -4.57 -8.96
N THR A 141 -39.17 -4.67 -7.86
CA THR A 141 -38.41 -3.56 -7.27
C THR A 141 -37.09 -4.12 -6.74
N ALA A 142 -35.97 -3.56 -7.16
CA ALA A 142 -34.66 -3.98 -6.69
C ALA A 142 -34.49 -3.61 -5.21
N PRO A 143 -33.70 -4.36 -4.43
CA PRO A 143 -33.35 -3.94 -3.07
C PRO A 143 -32.57 -2.63 -3.09
N THR A 144 -32.55 -1.87 -1.99
CA THR A 144 -31.75 -0.64 -1.87
C THR A 144 -30.99 -0.61 -0.56
N ILE A 145 -29.81 0.01 -0.53
CA ILE A 145 -29.00 0.19 0.68
C ILE A 145 -28.85 1.67 1.03
N THR A 146 -28.90 1.97 2.32
CA THR A 146 -28.76 3.32 2.90
C THR A 146 -27.81 3.29 4.09
N GLY A 147 -27.16 4.43 4.38
CA GLY A 147 -26.14 4.57 5.43
C GLY A 147 -24.93 5.36 4.94
N ILE A 148 -23.99 5.64 5.83
CA ILE A 148 -22.74 6.36 5.52
C ILE A 148 -21.67 5.33 5.16
N ALA A 149 -21.02 5.47 4.00
CA ALA A 149 -19.95 4.58 3.57
C ALA A 149 -18.65 4.88 4.33
N ARG A 150 -18.54 4.38 5.57
CA ARG A 150 -17.41 4.63 6.48
C ARG A 150 -17.24 3.48 7.45
N VAL A 151 -16.00 3.14 7.79
CA VAL A 151 -15.71 2.07 8.76
C VAL A 151 -16.39 2.39 10.10
N GLY A 152 -17.06 1.39 10.69
CA GLY A 152 -17.81 1.51 11.94
C GLY A 152 -19.26 1.97 11.80
N GLU A 153 -19.72 2.30 10.57
CA GLU A 153 -21.10 2.71 10.32
C GLU A 153 -21.99 1.54 9.86
N LEU A 154 -23.24 1.54 10.31
CA LEU A 154 -24.23 0.54 9.96
C LEU A 154 -24.90 0.87 8.62
N LEU A 155 -24.86 -0.05 7.66
CA LEU A 155 -25.67 0.01 6.45
C LEU A 155 -26.96 -0.77 6.64
N THR A 156 -28.07 -0.26 6.10
CA THR A 156 -29.39 -0.90 6.14
C THR A 156 -29.92 -1.14 4.74
N ALA A 157 -30.30 -2.38 4.46
CA ALA A 157 -30.93 -2.83 3.21
C ALA A 157 -32.45 -2.84 3.34
N THR A 158 -33.13 -2.27 2.35
CA THR A 158 -34.56 -2.45 2.11
C THR A 158 -34.74 -3.61 1.11
N PRO A 159 -35.47 -4.68 1.46
CA PRO A 159 -35.69 -5.81 0.56
C PRO A 159 -36.34 -5.43 -0.76
N GLY A 160 -36.01 -6.17 -1.82
CA GLY A 160 -36.68 -6.07 -3.10
C GLY A 160 -38.04 -6.78 -3.12
N VAL A 161 -38.83 -6.49 -4.15
CA VAL A 161 -40.11 -7.17 -4.42
C VAL A 161 -39.93 -8.04 -5.66
N TYR A 162 -40.36 -9.30 -5.58
CA TYR A 162 -40.20 -10.28 -6.64
C TYR A 162 -41.54 -10.91 -7.01
N SER A 163 -41.84 -10.97 -8.30
CA SER A 163 -42.95 -11.78 -8.84
C SER A 163 -42.44 -13.17 -9.22
N GLY A 164 -43.32 -14.18 -9.29
CA GLY A 164 -42.97 -15.53 -9.76
C GLY A 164 -44.01 -16.55 -9.31
N ASN A 165 -44.10 -17.67 -10.04
CA ASN A 165 -45.05 -18.74 -9.73
C ASN A 165 -44.39 -20.12 -9.95
N PRO A 166 -44.17 -20.94 -8.91
CA PRO A 166 -44.48 -20.73 -7.48
C PRO A 166 -43.82 -19.47 -6.88
N VAL A 167 -44.33 -18.95 -5.76
CA VAL A 167 -43.74 -17.78 -5.10
C VAL A 167 -42.26 -18.05 -4.78
N PRO A 168 -41.33 -17.17 -5.18
CA PRO A 168 -39.91 -17.41 -4.97
C PRO A 168 -39.47 -17.27 -3.52
N SER A 169 -38.55 -18.14 -3.09
CA SER A 169 -37.75 -17.94 -1.88
C SER A 169 -36.60 -16.98 -2.16
N VAL A 170 -36.32 -16.03 -1.26
CA VAL A 170 -35.25 -15.03 -1.42
C VAL A 170 -34.08 -15.31 -0.47
N SER A 171 -32.87 -15.48 -1.02
CA SER A 171 -31.62 -15.49 -0.26
C SER A 171 -30.90 -14.15 -0.39
N ARG A 172 -30.06 -13.80 0.59
CA ARG A 172 -29.50 -12.46 0.78
C ARG A 172 -28.00 -12.51 1.00
N GLN A 173 -27.28 -11.54 0.46
CA GLN A 173 -25.84 -11.48 0.61
C GLN A 173 -25.31 -10.04 0.41
N TRP A 174 -24.49 -9.56 1.34
CA TRP A 174 -23.70 -8.34 1.18
C TRP A 174 -22.40 -8.62 0.42
N TYR A 175 -21.95 -7.64 -0.36
CA TYR A 175 -20.77 -7.74 -1.20
C TYR A 175 -19.84 -6.55 -0.99
N ARG A 176 -18.54 -6.83 -0.90
CA ARG A 176 -17.43 -5.88 -0.90
C ARG A 176 -16.75 -5.93 -2.25
N SER A 177 -16.77 -4.84 -2.99
CA SER A 177 -16.19 -4.73 -4.34
C SER A 177 -16.60 -5.89 -5.26
N GLY A 178 -17.86 -6.31 -5.17
CA GLY A 178 -18.41 -7.42 -5.96
C GLY A 178 -18.14 -8.83 -5.42
N VAL A 179 -17.42 -8.98 -4.30
CA VAL A 179 -17.15 -10.26 -3.61
C VAL A 179 -18.07 -10.43 -2.41
N ALA A 180 -18.70 -11.59 -2.25
CA ALA A 180 -19.59 -11.86 -1.13
C ALA A 180 -18.84 -11.80 0.21
N ILE A 181 -19.35 -11.02 1.15
CA ILE A 181 -18.81 -10.93 2.52
C ILE A 181 -19.34 -12.13 3.31
N SER A 182 -18.46 -13.06 3.66
CA SER A 182 -18.85 -14.30 4.34
C SER A 182 -19.70 -14.04 5.59
N GLY A 183 -20.83 -14.74 5.72
CA GLY A 183 -21.77 -14.62 6.85
C GLY A 183 -22.68 -13.38 6.82
N ALA A 184 -22.40 -12.37 5.98
CA ALA A 184 -23.21 -11.16 5.90
C ALA A 184 -24.47 -11.37 5.04
N THR A 185 -25.48 -12.01 5.64
CA THR A 185 -26.77 -12.35 4.98
C THR A 185 -27.96 -11.57 5.56
N GLY A 186 -27.74 -10.77 6.60
CA GLY A 186 -28.77 -9.96 7.26
C GLY A 186 -29.21 -8.73 6.44
N LEU A 187 -30.23 -8.03 6.94
CA LEU A 187 -30.67 -6.75 6.36
C LEU A 187 -29.82 -5.56 6.78
N THR A 188 -28.91 -5.75 7.72
CA THR A 188 -27.97 -4.74 8.17
C THR A 188 -26.55 -5.26 8.09
N TYR A 189 -25.60 -4.36 7.84
CA TYR A 189 -24.18 -4.70 7.79
C TYR A 189 -23.34 -3.60 8.44
N MET A 190 -22.59 -3.97 9.48
CA MET A 190 -21.63 -3.07 10.11
C MET A 190 -20.35 -3.06 9.28
N GLN A 191 -19.97 -1.90 8.77
CA GLN A 191 -18.76 -1.78 7.96
C GLN A 191 -17.52 -1.94 8.85
N VAL A 192 -16.64 -2.85 8.48
CA VAL A 192 -15.40 -3.17 9.21
C VAL A 192 -14.19 -2.56 8.52
N SER A 193 -13.03 -2.60 9.17
CA SER A 193 -11.77 -2.08 8.60
C SER A 193 -11.45 -2.64 7.22
N ALA A 194 -11.81 -3.91 6.97
CA ALA A 194 -11.60 -4.57 5.69
C ALA A 194 -12.51 -4.03 4.56
N ASP A 195 -13.51 -3.20 4.87
CA ASP A 195 -14.33 -2.49 3.89
C ASP A 195 -13.70 -1.19 3.41
N LEU A 196 -12.63 -0.69 4.04
CA LEU A 196 -12.01 0.59 3.70
C LEU A 196 -11.63 0.66 2.21
N GLY A 197 -12.03 1.74 1.55
CA GLY A 197 -11.84 1.98 0.13
C GLY A 197 -12.76 1.16 -0.79
N ALA A 198 -13.53 0.21 -0.25
CA ALA A 198 -14.37 -0.68 -1.04
C ALA A 198 -15.72 -0.07 -1.40
N GLN A 199 -16.34 -0.60 -2.45
CA GLN A 199 -17.74 -0.37 -2.77
C GLN A 199 -18.59 -1.47 -2.15
N ILE A 200 -19.62 -1.11 -1.39
CA ILE A 200 -20.55 -2.05 -0.77
C ILE A 200 -21.83 -2.13 -1.59
N THR A 201 -22.27 -3.36 -1.88
CA THR A 201 -23.54 -3.67 -2.55
C THR A 201 -24.26 -4.80 -1.84
N TYR A 202 -25.57 -4.89 -2.03
CA TYR A 202 -26.43 -5.94 -1.49
C TYR A 202 -27.16 -6.67 -2.61
N ARG A 203 -27.24 -8.00 -2.53
CA ARG A 203 -27.97 -8.80 -3.51
C ARG A 203 -28.97 -9.72 -2.85
N GLU A 204 -30.10 -9.86 -3.53
CA GLU A 204 -31.15 -10.80 -3.21
C GLU A 204 -31.38 -11.76 -4.38
N THR A 205 -31.31 -13.07 -4.16
CA THR A 205 -31.55 -14.10 -5.17
C THR A 205 -32.90 -14.77 -4.91
N ALA A 206 -33.88 -14.47 -5.76
CA ALA A 206 -35.22 -15.03 -5.71
C ALA A 206 -35.31 -16.29 -6.58
N THR A 207 -35.68 -17.44 -6.01
CA THR A 207 -35.69 -18.76 -6.67
C THR A 207 -37.03 -19.47 -6.48
N ASN A 208 -37.57 -20.06 -7.55
CA ASN A 208 -38.69 -21.00 -7.50
C ASN A 208 -38.40 -22.21 -8.41
N GLY A 209 -39.35 -23.15 -8.50
CA GLY A 209 -39.22 -24.34 -9.35
C GLY A 209 -39.12 -24.08 -10.87
N ALA A 210 -39.31 -22.84 -11.32
CA ALA A 210 -39.17 -22.41 -12.71
C ALA A 210 -37.84 -21.67 -12.99
N GLY A 211 -37.06 -21.30 -11.96
CA GLY A 211 -35.73 -20.71 -12.10
C GLY A 211 -35.42 -19.66 -11.01
N SER A 212 -34.40 -18.82 -11.26
CA SER A 212 -33.94 -17.80 -10.30
C SER A 212 -33.69 -16.45 -10.97
N VAL A 213 -33.76 -15.36 -10.20
CA VAL A 213 -33.34 -14.01 -10.61
C VAL A 213 -32.58 -13.32 -9.47
N VAL A 214 -31.62 -12.46 -9.79
CA VAL A 214 -30.84 -11.68 -8.81
C VAL A 214 -31.25 -10.21 -8.90
N GLY A 215 -31.70 -9.64 -7.78
CA GLY A 215 -31.83 -8.20 -7.61
C GLY A 215 -30.58 -7.64 -6.93
N VAL A 216 -30.02 -6.55 -7.44
CA VAL A 216 -28.81 -5.89 -6.92
C VAL A 216 -29.18 -4.49 -6.46
N SER A 217 -28.67 -4.06 -5.31
CA SER A 217 -28.90 -2.72 -4.79
C SER A 217 -28.11 -1.63 -5.52
N ASN A 218 -28.39 -0.37 -5.17
CA ASN A 218 -27.44 0.71 -5.39
C ASN A 218 -26.08 0.41 -4.70
N THR A 219 -25.02 1.06 -5.19
CA THR A 219 -23.68 0.96 -4.62
C THR A 219 -23.42 2.10 -3.63
N LEU A 220 -22.83 1.80 -2.48
CA LEU A 220 -22.31 2.80 -1.52
C LEU A 220 -20.79 2.67 -1.41
N GLY A 221 -20.07 3.79 -1.44
CA GLY A 221 -18.60 3.84 -1.33
C GLY A 221 -17.92 4.72 -2.38
N PRO A 222 -16.58 4.84 -2.34
CA PRO A 222 -15.65 4.07 -1.49
C PRO A 222 -15.84 4.34 0.00
N VAL A 223 -15.79 3.29 0.82
CA VAL A 223 -15.88 3.39 2.28
C VAL A 223 -14.69 4.19 2.81
N ALA A 224 -14.94 5.29 3.52
CA ALA A 224 -13.88 6.14 4.08
C ALA A 224 -13.44 5.68 5.49
N ALA A 225 -12.28 6.16 5.93
CA ALA A 225 -11.88 6.08 7.34
C ALA A 225 -12.75 7.01 8.21
N GLN A 226 -12.89 6.71 9.51
CA GLN A 226 -13.64 7.57 10.43
C GLN A 226 -12.82 8.82 10.79
N ALA A 227 -13.29 10.00 10.38
CA ALA A 227 -12.71 11.29 10.78
C ALA A 227 -12.93 11.55 12.29
N LEU A 228 -11.95 12.16 12.95
CA LEU A 228 -12.05 12.61 14.33
C LEU A 228 -13.26 13.55 14.48
N GLY A 229 -14.12 13.29 15.47
CA GLY A 229 -15.24 14.17 15.77
C GLY A 229 -16.08 13.70 16.95
N PHE A 230 -17.07 14.53 17.31
CA PHE A 230 -18.07 14.21 18.31
C PHE A 230 -19.26 13.46 17.67
N TYR A 231 -19.66 12.34 18.27
CA TYR A 231 -20.73 11.45 17.82
C TYR A 231 -21.65 11.11 18.99
N GLY A 232 -22.97 11.03 18.72
CA GLY A 232 -23.95 10.65 19.74
C GLY A 232 -24.09 11.66 20.89
N VAL A 233 -23.72 12.93 20.66
CA VAL A 233 -23.95 14.01 21.63
C VAL A 233 -25.46 14.23 21.75
N PRO A 234 -26.04 14.16 22.96
CA PRO A 234 -27.47 14.41 23.15
C PRO A 234 -27.81 15.89 22.91
N ASP A 235 -29.05 16.18 22.49
CA ASP A 235 -29.57 17.54 22.29
C ASP A 235 -29.43 18.41 23.56
N GLU A 236 -29.47 17.77 24.74
CA GLU A 236 -29.20 18.39 26.03
C GLU A 236 -28.18 17.55 26.81
N ILE A 237 -27.11 18.19 27.31
CA ILE A 237 -26.14 17.57 28.22
C ILE A 237 -26.53 17.93 29.66
N PRO A 238 -27.12 17.01 30.45
CA PRO A 238 -27.53 17.30 31.82
C PRO A 238 -26.31 17.36 32.75
N LEU A 239 -25.97 18.57 33.21
CA LEU A 239 -24.89 18.79 34.17
C LEU A 239 -25.47 19.05 35.56
N ALA A 240 -25.30 18.08 36.47
CA ALA A 240 -25.76 18.22 37.85
C ALA A 240 -25.04 19.38 38.57
N ARG A 241 -25.68 19.92 39.61
CA ARG A 241 -25.09 21.00 40.43
C ARG A 241 -23.78 20.53 41.07
N ASN A 242 -22.70 21.29 40.87
CA ASN A 242 -21.33 20.90 41.25
C ASN A 242 -20.88 19.55 40.63
N GLY A 243 -21.54 19.13 39.56
CA GLY A 243 -21.24 17.91 38.82
C GLY A 243 -20.30 18.19 37.66
N THR A 244 -19.77 17.10 37.12
CA THR A 244 -18.91 17.08 35.95
C THR A 244 -19.51 16.20 34.87
N HIS A 245 -19.30 16.55 33.60
CA HIS A 245 -19.67 15.72 32.45
C HIS A 245 -18.48 15.59 31.52
N ASP A 246 -18.12 14.36 31.17
CA ASP A 246 -16.97 14.09 30.30
C ASP A 246 -17.42 14.06 28.83
N LEU A 247 -16.89 14.97 28.01
CA LEU A 247 -17.16 15.00 26.57
C LEU A 247 -16.37 13.95 25.79
N ALA A 248 -15.30 13.38 26.35
CA ALA A 248 -14.48 12.36 25.69
C ALA A 248 -15.28 11.10 25.37
N GLN A 249 -16.35 10.82 26.12
CA GLN A 249 -17.25 9.69 25.86
C GLN A 249 -17.99 9.79 24.51
N TYR A 250 -18.05 10.99 23.92
CA TYR A 250 -18.69 11.24 22.63
C TYR A 250 -17.68 11.38 21.50
N VAL A 251 -16.37 11.27 21.75
CA VAL A 251 -15.36 11.42 20.70
C VAL A 251 -15.05 10.05 20.10
N ALA A 252 -15.12 9.94 18.78
CA ALA A 252 -14.69 8.77 18.04
C ALA A 252 -13.93 9.17 16.76
N GLY A 253 -13.25 8.20 16.14
CA GLY A 253 -12.26 8.47 15.10
C GLY A 253 -10.94 9.02 15.68
N GLY A 254 -9.93 9.15 14.83
CA GLY A 254 -8.59 9.58 15.25
C GLY A 254 -7.86 8.60 16.18
N VAL A 255 -6.76 9.04 16.81
CA VAL A 255 -5.96 8.25 17.77
C VAL A 255 -6.12 8.80 19.19
N PRO A 256 -6.66 8.05 20.17
CA PRO A 256 -6.67 8.48 21.57
C PRO A 256 -5.25 8.41 22.19
N PRO A 257 -4.91 9.22 23.21
CA PRO A 257 -5.79 10.06 24.01
C PRO A 257 -6.18 11.37 23.32
N TYR A 258 -7.44 11.75 23.46
CA TYR A 258 -7.97 13.01 22.97
C TYR A 258 -7.62 14.16 23.91
N SER A 259 -7.28 15.33 23.36
CA SER A 259 -6.85 16.49 24.14
C SER A 259 -7.24 17.81 23.46
N GLY A 260 -7.01 18.94 24.13
CA GLY A 260 -7.20 20.26 23.54
C GLY A 260 -8.67 20.64 23.33
N TYR A 261 -9.57 20.11 24.15
CA TYR A 261 -10.99 20.42 24.10
C TYR A 261 -11.23 21.92 24.28
N ALA A 262 -11.94 22.53 23.34
CA ALA A 262 -12.23 23.96 23.33
C ALA A 262 -13.66 24.24 22.85
N VAL A 263 -14.15 25.45 23.14
CA VAL A 263 -15.38 25.98 22.56
C VAL A 263 -15.00 26.75 21.31
N ASP A 264 -15.31 26.19 20.15
CA ASP A 264 -14.96 26.77 18.85
C ASP A 264 -15.96 27.86 18.44
N ALA A 265 -17.22 27.72 18.85
CA ALA A 265 -18.27 28.72 18.64
C ALA A 265 -19.36 28.63 19.72
N GLY A 266 -20.05 29.75 19.98
CA GLY A 266 -21.02 29.87 21.06
C GLY A 266 -20.38 30.31 22.39
N SER A 267 -21.13 30.20 23.49
CA SER A 267 -20.65 30.59 24.83
C SER A 267 -21.17 29.61 25.85
N LEU A 268 -20.30 29.12 26.74
CA LEU A 268 -20.75 28.30 27.87
C LEU A 268 -21.65 29.12 28.81
N PRO A 269 -22.64 28.48 29.45
CA PRO A 269 -23.46 29.14 30.47
C PRO A 269 -22.59 29.67 31.62
N SER A 270 -23.02 30.77 32.24
CA SER A 270 -22.32 31.34 33.41
C SER A 270 -22.21 30.30 34.53
N GLY A 271 -20.99 30.06 35.03
CA GLY A 271 -20.70 29.06 36.06
C GLY A 271 -20.30 27.68 35.51
N VAL A 272 -20.24 27.49 34.19
CA VAL A 272 -19.74 26.26 33.55
C VAL A 272 -18.35 26.49 32.93
N THR A 273 -17.41 25.59 33.19
CA THR A 273 -16.06 25.60 32.59
C THR A 273 -15.76 24.30 31.86
N LEU A 274 -15.03 24.36 30.75
CA LEU A 274 -14.50 23.20 30.03
C LEU A 274 -12.99 23.06 30.30
N SER A 275 -12.54 21.87 30.70
CA SER A 275 -11.11 21.57 30.84
C SER A 275 -10.49 21.11 29.51
N ALA A 276 -9.17 21.22 29.40
CA ALA A 276 -8.42 20.70 28.24
C ALA A 276 -8.50 19.16 28.08
N ALA A 277 -9.05 18.45 29.07
CA ALA A 277 -9.31 17.01 29.05
C ALA A 277 -10.77 16.66 28.69
N GLY A 278 -11.59 17.65 28.31
CA GLY A 278 -12.96 17.43 27.87
C GLY A 278 -14.00 17.40 28.99
N VAL A 279 -13.63 17.80 30.22
CA VAL A 279 -14.55 17.76 31.35
C VAL A 279 -15.26 19.10 31.51
N LEU A 280 -16.59 19.11 31.30
CA LEU A 280 -17.47 20.21 31.69
C LEU A 280 -17.70 20.17 33.19
N SER A 281 -17.57 21.31 33.88
CA SER A 281 -17.75 21.43 35.33
C SER A 281 -18.64 22.61 35.65
N ALA A 282 -19.69 22.40 36.46
CA ALA A 282 -20.56 23.47 36.95
C ALA A 282 -20.16 23.92 38.35
N THR A 283 -20.25 25.23 38.63
CA THR A 283 -20.08 25.80 39.97
C THR A 283 -21.31 26.65 40.33
N GLY A 284 -21.98 26.32 41.43
CA GLY A 284 -23.01 27.18 42.01
C GLY A 284 -24.45 26.98 41.48
N ALA A 285 -25.34 27.89 41.86
CA ALA A 285 -26.72 27.60 42.25
C ALA A 285 -27.82 28.15 41.32
N ALA A 286 -28.02 27.59 40.12
CA ALA A 286 -29.30 27.66 39.38
C ALA A 286 -29.25 26.76 38.13
N THR A 287 -30.41 26.34 37.63
CA THR A 287 -30.57 25.78 36.28
C THR A 287 -30.22 26.86 35.26
N VAL A 288 -29.07 26.76 34.60
CA VAL A 288 -28.66 27.71 33.54
C VAL A 288 -28.72 26.98 32.21
N ALA A 289 -29.61 27.43 31.32
CA ALA A 289 -29.67 26.98 29.93
C ALA A 289 -29.09 28.07 29.03
N THR A 290 -28.25 27.68 28.07
CA THR A 290 -27.84 28.53 26.94
C THR A 290 -28.86 28.39 25.82
N SER A 291 -29.33 29.50 25.27
CA SER A 291 -30.37 29.53 24.22
C SER A 291 -29.79 29.50 22.79
N GLY A 292 -28.71 28.76 22.55
CA GLY A 292 -28.07 28.69 21.22
C GLY A 292 -27.03 27.58 21.13
N ASP A 293 -26.69 27.21 19.90
CA ASP A 293 -25.76 26.13 19.58
C ASP A 293 -24.35 26.44 20.10
N ILE A 294 -23.75 25.47 20.81
CA ILE A 294 -22.35 25.52 21.24
C ILE A 294 -21.58 24.47 20.44
N THR A 295 -20.51 24.89 19.78
CA THR A 295 -19.63 24.01 19.01
C THR A 295 -18.38 23.72 19.80
N PHE A 296 -18.01 22.44 19.89
CA PHE A 296 -16.81 21.99 20.58
C PHE A 296 -15.77 21.46 19.59
N GLY A 297 -14.50 21.82 19.81
CA GLY A 297 -13.34 21.30 19.12
C GLY A 297 -12.60 20.26 19.97
N VAL A 298 -11.95 19.30 19.31
CA VAL A 298 -11.10 18.28 19.95
C VAL A 298 -9.93 17.90 19.03
N ASN A 299 -8.76 17.67 19.62
CA ASN A 299 -7.61 17.10 18.92
C ASN A 299 -7.40 15.64 19.35
N ASP A 300 -6.98 14.81 18.41
CA ASP A 300 -6.49 13.48 18.71
C ASP A 300 -4.97 13.50 18.91
N SER A 301 -4.39 12.38 19.34
CA SER A 301 -2.94 12.25 19.47
C SER A 301 -2.23 12.12 18.12
N ALA A 302 -2.94 12.20 16.98
CA ALA A 302 -2.38 12.17 15.63
C ALA A 302 -2.23 13.57 15.01
N VAL A 303 -3.02 14.57 15.41
CA VAL A 303 -2.86 15.99 15.00
C VAL A 303 -1.73 16.70 15.76
N ALA A 304 -1.04 15.99 16.65
CA ALA A 304 0.33 16.28 17.00
C ALA A 304 1.21 15.06 16.69
N ALA A 305 1.29 14.64 15.43
CA ALA A 305 2.52 14.00 14.98
C ALA A 305 3.61 15.07 15.12
N SER A 306 4.28 15.08 16.28
CA SER A 306 5.51 15.83 16.43
C SER A 306 6.39 15.40 15.27
N LEU A 307 6.71 16.35 14.38
CA LEU A 307 7.75 16.11 13.39
C LEU A 307 9.00 15.61 14.14
N PRO A 308 9.80 14.74 13.50
CA PRO A 308 10.89 14.09 14.20
C PRO A 308 11.88 15.12 14.72
N VAL A 309 12.64 14.72 15.74
CA VAL A 309 13.77 15.51 16.20
C VAL A 309 14.94 15.28 15.26
N LEU A 310 15.44 16.36 14.65
CA LEU A 310 16.68 16.34 13.89
C LEU A 310 17.85 16.68 14.82
N GLY A 311 18.76 15.73 15.01
CA GLY A 311 19.98 15.97 15.77
C GLY A 311 21.08 16.57 14.91
N LEU A 312 21.85 17.52 15.46
CA LEU A 312 23.06 18.06 14.88
C LEU A 312 24.21 17.96 15.88
N THR A 313 25.35 17.41 15.47
CA THR A 313 26.59 17.48 16.24
C THR A 313 27.64 18.22 15.44
N SER A 314 28.47 19.02 16.09
CA SER A 314 29.57 19.74 15.46
C SER A 314 30.82 19.65 16.33
N ASP A 315 31.99 19.55 15.71
CA ASP A 315 33.27 19.64 16.44
C ASP A 315 33.63 21.08 16.82
N THR A 316 32.82 22.05 16.36
CA THR A 316 32.95 23.47 16.67
C THR A 316 31.74 23.95 17.47
N GLY A 317 31.95 24.96 18.32
CA GLY A 317 30.87 25.62 19.04
C GLY A 317 30.44 26.94 18.37
N GLY A 318 29.27 27.43 18.74
CA GLY A 318 28.72 28.71 18.28
C GLY A 318 27.54 28.56 17.33
N SER A 319 27.23 29.63 16.61
CA SER A 319 26.15 29.62 15.61
C SER A 319 26.69 29.07 14.28
N ILE A 320 26.42 27.80 14.00
CA ILE A 320 26.95 27.11 12.82
C ILE A 320 25.89 26.97 11.73
N PRO A 321 26.25 27.16 10.44
CA PRO A 321 25.37 26.86 9.32
C PRO A 321 25.26 25.35 9.10
N PHE A 322 24.09 24.89 8.64
CA PHE A 322 23.89 23.51 8.23
C PHE A 322 22.92 23.44 7.04
N THR A 323 23.08 22.39 6.23
CA THR A 323 22.11 21.95 5.23
C THR A 323 22.02 20.43 5.29
N VAL A 324 20.82 19.89 5.40
CA VAL A 324 20.57 18.44 5.46
C VAL A 324 19.37 18.08 4.59
N GLY A 325 19.41 16.93 3.93
CA GLY A 325 18.23 16.33 3.31
C GLY A 325 17.35 15.69 4.38
N HIS A 326 16.05 15.89 4.32
CA HIS A 326 15.11 15.31 5.28
C HIS A 326 13.88 14.77 4.55
N ALA A 327 13.44 13.59 4.97
CA ALA A 327 12.31 12.88 4.42
C ALA A 327 11.12 12.95 5.39
N PHE A 328 9.90 13.12 4.88
CA PHE A 328 8.70 13.29 5.68
C PHE A 328 7.67 12.22 5.32
N ARG A 329 6.92 11.76 6.33
CA ARG A 329 5.77 10.89 6.12
C ARG A 329 4.64 11.68 5.48
N GLN A 330 3.84 10.98 4.66
CA GLN A 330 2.67 11.56 4.02
C GLN A 330 1.73 12.19 5.04
N GLY A 331 1.27 13.41 4.76
CA GLY A 331 0.36 14.17 5.61
C GLY A 331 1.04 15.01 6.70
N ASP A 332 2.25 14.66 7.14
CA ASP A 332 2.89 15.29 8.31
C ASP A 332 3.28 16.77 8.05
N VAL A 333 3.61 17.13 6.80
CA VAL A 333 3.80 18.53 6.40
C VAL A 333 2.85 18.86 5.24
N PRO A 334 1.63 19.36 5.52
CA PRO A 334 0.58 19.54 4.52
C PRO A 334 0.95 20.50 3.38
N ALA A 335 0.24 20.37 2.25
CA ALA A 335 0.40 21.23 1.09
C ALA A 335 0.32 22.72 1.46
N GLY A 336 1.26 23.52 0.94
CA GLY A 336 1.36 24.96 1.22
C GLY A 336 1.97 25.30 2.59
N SER A 337 2.29 24.31 3.42
CA SER A 337 3.00 24.50 4.69
C SER A 337 4.52 24.36 4.52
N SER A 338 5.27 24.72 5.57
CA SER A 338 6.71 24.59 5.65
C SER A 338 7.13 23.97 6.99
N VAL A 339 8.43 23.76 7.17
CA VAL A 339 9.01 23.25 8.41
C VAL A 339 9.79 24.36 9.10
N VAL A 340 9.51 24.54 10.39
CA VAL A 340 10.17 25.51 11.27
C VAL A 340 10.70 24.83 12.52
N SER A 341 11.65 25.46 13.19
CA SER A 341 12.14 25.01 14.50
C SER A 341 12.50 26.20 15.37
N ALA A 342 12.05 26.21 16.63
CA ALA A 342 12.45 27.23 17.59
C ALA A 342 13.96 27.13 17.95
N ASP A 343 14.55 25.93 17.82
CA ASP A 343 15.97 25.68 18.06
C ASP A 343 16.89 26.21 16.94
N ALA A 344 16.31 26.50 15.77
CA ALA A 344 16.96 27.07 14.61
C ALA A 344 16.01 28.09 13.97
N ALA A 345 15.85 29.27 14.58
CA ALA A 345 14.85 30.28 14.18
C ALA A 345 14.97 30.73 12.71
N SER A 346 16.14 30.55 12.08
CA SER A 346 16.38 30.82 10.66
C SER A 346 16.12 29.60 9.76
N LEU A 347 15.40 28.58 10.21
CA LEU A 347 15.22 27.36 9.43
C LEU A 347 14.45 27.68 8.13
N GLN A 348 15.07 27.34 7.00
CA GLN A 348 14.47 27.33 5.69
C GLN A 348 14.25 25.87 5.28
N CYS A 349 13.00 25.52 5.00
CA CYS A 349 12.65 24.28 4.33
C CYS A 349 12.49 24.53 2.84
N VAL A 350 13.20 23.75 2.02
CA VAL A 350 13.12 23.77 0.55
C VAL A 350 12.50 22.46 0.10
N PRO A 351 11.16 22.40 -0.09
CA PRO A 351 10.51 21.23 -0.63
C PRO A 351 11.06 20.93 -2.03
N TRP A 352 11.16 19.65 -2.33
CA TRP A 352 11.82 19.17 -3.53
C TRP A 352 10.90 18.24 -4.34
N ASN A 353 10.14 17.42 -3.63
CA ASN A 353 9.08 16.59 -4.17
C ASN A 353 7.99 16.35 -3.11
N HIS A 354 6.82 15.93 -3.59
CA HIS A 354 5.63 15.80 -2.77
C HIS A 354 5.05 14.39 -2.81
N TRP A 355 4.24 14.08 -1.80
CA TRP A 355 3.32 12.97 -1.81
C TRP A 355 2.10 13.29 -2.70
N PRO A 356 1.31 12.27 -3.13
CA PRO A 356 0.13 12.50 -3.96
C PRO A 356 -0.94 13.41 -3.33
N ASP A 357 -0.97 13.55 -2.01
CA ASP A 357 -1.87 14.47 -1.28
C ASP A 357 -1.34 15.93 -1.23
N GLY A 358 -0.18 16.19 -1.84
CA GLY A 358 0.49 17.48 -1.86
C GLY A 358 1.33 17.78 -0.63
N SER A 359 1.38 16.89 0.37
CA SER A 359 2.29 17.04 1.52
C SER A 359 3.75 16.88 1.07
N ILE A 360 4.67 17.52 1.79
CA ILE A 360 6.10 17.43 1.46
C ILE A 360 6.56 15.99 1.66
N LYS A 361 7.25 15.42 0.66
CA LYS A 361 7.87 14.10 0.75
C LYS A 361 9.33 14.20 1.15
N GLN A 362 10.09 15.05 0.48
CA GLN A 362 11.47 15.35 0.84
C GLN A 362 11.75 16.84 0.67
N ALA A 363 12.64 17.35 1.52
CA ALA A 363 13.12 18.72 1.47
C ALA A 363 14.57 18.82 1.91
N TRP A 364 15.25 19.90 1.48
CA TRP A 364 16.42 20.37 2.20
C TRP A 364 15.98 21.23 3.38
N LEU A 365 16.59 20.99 4.54
CA LEU A 365 16.49 21.84 5.71
C LEU A 365 17.81 22.59 5.86
N CYS A 366 17.76 23.92 5.72
CA CYS A 366 18.93 24.80 5.80
C CYS A 366 18.74 25.79 6.95
N GLY A 367 19.76 26.04 7.75
CA GLY A 367 19.63 26.96 8.88
C GLY A 367 20.95 27.28 9.55
N THR A 368 20.85 28.06 10.62
CA THR A 368 21.92 28.20 11.61
C THR A 368 21.43 27.68 12.96
N ALA A 369 22.24 26.87 13.62
CA ALA A 369 21.94 26.35 14.96
C ALA A 369 23.06 26.72 15.94
N ALA A 370 22.70 27.02 17.19
CA ALA A 370 23.67 27.21 18.25
C ALA A 370 24.11 25.85 18.82
N THR A 371 25.38 25.50 18.64
CA THR A 371 25.96 24.22 19.09
C THR A 371 27.07 24.43 20.11
N SER A 372 27.35 23.37 20.88
CA SER A 372 28.59 23.22 21.64
C SER A 372 29.42 22.11 21.00
N ALA A 373 30.75 22.28 20.96
CA ALA A 373 31.64 21.31 20.34
C ALA A 373 31.48 19.90 20.95
N GLY A 374 31.27 18.89 20.12
CA GLY A 374 31.07 17.49 20.49
C GLY A 374 29.71 17.16 21.11
N VAL A 375 28.83 18.15 21.30
CA VAL A 375 27.52 17.95 21.95
C VAL A 375 26.41 17.95 20.91
N ARG A 376 25.54 16.94 20.97
CA ARG A 376 24.33 16.86 20.14
C ARG A 376 23.38 18.01 20.49
N LYS A 377 22.95 18.75 19.48
CA LYS A 377 21.88 19.75 19.52
C LYS A 377 20.65 19.16 18.83
N ASP A 378 19.57 19.01 19.57
CA ASP A 378 18.29 18.60 19.03
C ASP A 378 17.55 19.81 18.46
N LEU A 379 17.02 19.64 17.25
CA LEU A 379 16.13 20.57 16.59
C LEU A 379 14.72 19.98 16.59
N HIS A 380 13.84 20.56 17.39
CA HIS A 380 12.44 20.15 17.41
C HIS A 380 11.73 20.75 16.21
N LEU A 381 11.37 19.91 15.25
CA LEU A 381 10.70 20.32 14.02
C LEU A 381 9.20 20.51 14.28
N SER A 382 8.60 21.47 13.58
CA SER A 382 7.16 21.71 13.59
C SER A 382 6.69 22.29 12.26
N VAL A 383 5.39 22.19 11.98
CA VAL A 383 4.78 22.80 10.80
C VAL A 383 4.63 24.30 11.01
N GLY A 384 5.00 25.10 10.02
CA GLY A 384 4.90 26.56 10.10
C GLY A 384 4.96 27.24 8.73
N ALA A 385 5.04 28.56 8.74
CA ALA A 385 5.18 29.36 7.53
C ALA A 385 6.62 29.28 6.97
N ALA A 386 6.75 29.35 5.65
CA ALA A 386 8.05 29.38 5.00
C ALA A 386 8.86 30.62 5.41
N ALA A 387 10.18 30.48 5.48
CA ALA A 387 11.08 31.60 5.74
C ALA A 387 10.91 32.70 4.69
N GLY A 388 10.63 33.93 5.14
CA GLY A 388 10.52 35.11 4.27
C GLY A 388 11.88 35.77 4.01
N GLY A 389 11.95 36.57 2.93
CA GLY A 389 13.13 37.38 2.59
C GLY A 389 13.64 37.16 1.17
N ALA A 390 14.58 38.01 0.74
CA ALA A 390 15.23 37.85 -0.55
C ALA A 390 16.24 36.70 -0.51
N ALA A 391 16.32 35.91 -1.57
CA ALA A 391 17.26 34.80 -1.64
C ALA A 391 18.72 35.27 -1.60
N VAL A 392 19.60 34.46 -1.00
CA VAL A 392 21.05 34.66 -1.09
C VAL A 392 21.44 34.67 -2.56
N SER A 393 22.00 35.78 -3.04
CA SER A 393 22.17 36.04 -4.46
C SER A 393 23.46 35.46 -5.03
N LEU A 394 23.45 35.12 -6.32
CA LEU A 394 24.66 34.71 -7.04
C LEU A 394 25.73 35.82 -7.06
N ALA A 395 25.32 37.08 -7.03
CA ALA A 395 26.23 38.22 -6.93
C ALA A 395 26.99 38.23 -5.59
N ALA A 396 26.32 37.88 -4.48
CA ALA A 396 26.96 37.76 -3.17
C ALA A 396 27.99 36.62 -3.15
N LEU A 397 27.68 35.48 -3.78
CA LEU A 397 28.62 34.37 -3.90
C LEU A 397 29.88 34.78 -4.69
N ARG A 398 29.69 35.44 -5.84
CA ARG A 398 30.79 35.94 -6.68
C ARG A 398 31.66 36.96 -5.95
N ALA A 399 31.07 37.81 -5.12
CA ALA A 399 31.83 38.78 -4.32
C ALA A 399 32.65 38.12 -3.21
N LYS A 400 32.16 37.02 -2.62
CA LYS A 400 32.81 36.30 -1.51
C LYS A 400 33.94 35.38 -1.98
N LEU A 401 33.75 34.66 -3.08
CA LEU A 401 34.72 33.70 -3.62
C LEU A 401 35.84 34.43 -4.38
N ALA A 402 36.81 34.95 -3.64
CA ALA A 402 37.89 35.76 -4.20
C ALA A 402 39.10 34.95 -4.71
N ALA A 403 39.36 33.76 -4.15
CA ALA A 403 40.52 32.94 -4.54
C ALA A 403 40.30 31.45 -4.27
N GLY A 404 40.48 30.62 -5.29
CA GLY A 404 40.48 29.17 -5.13
C GLY A 404 40.64 28.48 -6.48
N SER A 405 41.20 27.27 -6.47
CA SER A 405 41.46 26.54 -7.69
C SER A 405 41.32 25.02 -7.51
N ILE A 406 41.00 24.35 -8.61
CA ILE A 406 41.03 22.89 -8.73
C ILE A 406 41.97 22.55 -9.88
N THR A 407 43.13 21.97 -9.56
CA THR A 407 44.13 21.52 -10.53
C THR A 407 43.88 20.06 -10.87
N VAL A 408 43.69 19.76 -12.16
CA VAL A 408 43.42 18.42 -12.69
C VAL A 408 44.65 17.94 -13.46
N GLY A 409 45.55 17.24 -12.76
CA GLY A 409 46.80 16.73 -13.31
C GLY A 409 47.64 17.80 -13.99
N ALA A 410 48.25 17.43 -15.11
CA ALA A 410 48.99 18.36 -15.97
C ALA A 410 48.10 19.09 -17.00
N TYR A 411 46.77 18.89 -16.95
CA TYR A 411 45.85 19.33 -18.00
C TYR A 411 45.39 20.77 -17.80
N GLU A 412 44.71 21.05 -16.68
CA GLU A 412 44.15 22.38 -16.42
C GLU A 412 44.17 22.69 -14.92
N THR A 413 44.42 23.96 -14.58
CA THR A 413 44.07 24.51 -13.28
C THR A 413 42.85 25.39 -13.46
N VAL A 414 41.71 24.94 -12.93
CA VAL A 414 40.44 25.66 -13.01
C VAL A 414 40.41 26.68 -11.88
N ASP A 415 40.41 27.96 -12.24
CA ASP A 415 40.21 29.08 -11.32
C ASP A 415 38.72 29.20 -10.94
N LEU A 416 38.42 29.04 -9.66
CA LEU A 416 37.03 29.03 -9.17
C LEU A 416 36.33 30.39 -9.31
N PRO A 417 36.95 31.55 -9.01
CA PRO A 417 36.37 32.86 -9.30
C PRO A 417 35.96 33.03 -10.78
N THR A 418 36.82 32.61 -11.70
CA THR A 418 36.53 32.63 -13.14
C THR A 418 35.41 31.66 -13.51
N LEU A 419 35.38 30.47 -12.92
CA LEU A 419 34.30 29.49 -13.14
C LEU A 419 32.95 30.05 -12.71
N VAL A 420 32.84 30.62 -11.51
CA VAL A 420 31.56 31.13 -10.99
C VAL A 420 31.10 32.43 -11.67
N ALA A 421 31.99 33.13 -12.37
CA ALA A 421 31.63 34.26 -13.21
C ALA A 421 30.77 33.83 -14.42
N SER A 422 30.89 32.57 -14.85
CA SER A 422 29.99 31.96 -15.84
C SER A 422 28.62 31.62 -15.25
N ALA A 423 27.65 31.32 -16.13
CA ALA A 423 26.34 30.87 -15.69
C ALA A 423 26.43 29.49 -15.03
N PRO A 424 25.73 29.26 -13.90
CA PRO A 424 25.64 27.93 -13.33
C PRO A 424 24.92 26.96 -14.28
N PHE A 425 25.25 25.67 -14.16
CA PHE A 425 24.68 24.61 -14.99
C PHE A 425 23.25 24.28 -14.53
N ASP A 426 22.33 24.24 -15.47
CA ASP A 426 20.94 23.83 -15.23
C ASP A 426 20.86 22.31 -15.10
N LEU A 427 21.16 21.78 -13.91
CA LEU A 427 21.19 20.33 -13.69
C LEU A 427 19.86 19.66 -14.05
N PHE A 428 18.74 20.27 -13.66
CA PHE A 428 17.42 19.69 -13.79
C PHE A 428 16.73 19.96 -15.13
N GLY A 429 17.25 20.88 -15.94
CA GLY A 429 16.65 21.21 -17.24
C GLY A 429 15.41 22.11 -17.13
N ASN A 430 15.30 22.88 -16.05
CA ASN A 430 14.16 23.76 -15.77
C ASN A 430 14.43 25.23 -16.12
N GLY A 431 15.58 25.54 -16.75
CA GLY A 431 15.95 26.86 -17.22
C GLY A 431 16.46 27.83 -16.16
N THR A 432 16.60 27.40 -14.90
CA THR A 432 17.01 28.29 -13.79
C THR A 432 18.51 28.33 -13.57
N GLY A 433 19.23 27.24 -13.81
CA GLY A 433 20.65 27.13 -13.42
C GLY A 433 20.86 27.09 -11.90
N VAL A 434 19.80 26.87 -11.12
CA VAL A 434 19.85 26.89 -9.65
C VAL A 434 19.33 25.55 -9.13
N ILE A 435 20.02 24.97 -8.13
CA ILE A 435 19.52 23.77 -7.46
C ILE A 435 18.37 24.15 -6.53
N PHE A 436 18.60 25.16 -5.68
CA PHE A 436 17.56 25.89 -4.97
C PHE A 436 18.05 27.28 -4.56
N ALA A 437 17.14 28.21 -4.31
CA ALA A 437 17.44 29.53 -3.78
C ALA A 437 16.49 29.88 -2.64
N GLY A 438 17.01 30.52 -1.59
CA GLY A 438 16.20 30.97 -0.47
C GLY A 438 16.92 31.97 0.44
N PRO A 439 16.19 32.60 1.36
CA PRO A 439 16.69 33.70 2.19
C PRO A 439 17.81 33.29 3.15
N VAL A 440 17.95 32.01 3.45
CA VAL A 440 18.91 31.47 4.42
C VAL A 440 20.07 30.78 3.70
N CYS A 441 19.77 30.04 2.64
CA CYS A 441 20.75 29.33 1.84
C CYS A 441 20.29 29.25 0.38
N SER A 442 21.25 29.41 -0.53
CA SER A 442 21.09 29.14 -1.96
C SER A 442 22.19 28.19 -2.45
N HIS A 443 21.86 27.38 -3.45
CA HIS A 443 22.71 26.31 -3.97
C HIS A 443 22.76 26.31 -5.50
N TRP A 444 23.97 26.26 -6.03
CA TRP A 444 24.28 26.25 -7.46
C TRP A 444 25.26 25.13 -7.79
N ILE A 445 25.38 24.82 -9.08
CA ILE A 445 26.38 23.87 -9.59
C ILE A 445 27.00 24.39 -10.88
N TRP A 446 28.30 24.20 -11.05
CA TRP A 446 29.02 24.47 -12.29
C TRP A 446 29.61 23.18 -12.86
N ARG A 447 29.75 23.17 -14.17
CA ARG A 447 30.39 22.11 -14.95
C ARG A 447 31.50 22.71 -15.80
N ARG A 448 32.63 22.04 -15.88
CA ARG A 448 33.79 22.45 -16.68
C ARG A 448 34.39 21.25 -17.41
N ARG A 449 34.34 21.26 -18.75
CA ARG A 449 35.16 20.35 -19.57
C ARG A 449 36.64 20.73 -19.41
N ILE A 450 37.47 19.76 -19.07
CA ILE A 450 38.89 19.99 -18.78
C ILE A 450 39.69 20.15 -20.08
N ALA A 451 40.39 21.27 -20.21
CA ALA A 451 41.22 21.59 -21.37
C ALA A 451 42.28 20.52 -21.62
N GLY A 452 42.57 20.21 -22.89
CA GLY A 452 43.53 19.16 -23.26
C GLY A 452 43.04 17.74 -23.02
N THR A 453 41.80 17.55 -22.59
CA THR A 453 41.15 16.25 -22.46
C THR A 453 39.89 16.24 -23.33
N PRO A 454 39.63 15.18 -24.10
CA PRO A 454 38.43 15.14 -24.92
C PRO A 454 37.15 14.91 -24.08
N HIS A 455 37.24 14.22 -22.92
CA HIS A 455 36.06 13.69 -22.22
C HIS A 455 36.00 13.95 -20.71
N LEU A 456 37.01 14.57 -20.08
CA LEU A 456 36.98 14.81 -18.62
C LEU A 456 36.18 16.05 -18.25
N GLU A 457 35.35 15.92 -17.22
CA GLU A 457 34.51 16.99 -16.71
C GLU A 457 34.64 17.14 -15.20
N LEU A 458 34.86 18.37 -14.77
CA LEU A 458 34.81 18.77 -13.37
C LEU A 458 33.44 19.35 -13.04
N TRP A 459 32.85 18.90 -11.93
CA TRP A 459 31.59 19.37 -11.40
C TRP A 459 31.82 20.00 -10.03
N VAL A 460 31.28 21.20 -9.83
CA VAL A 460 31.53 22.02 -8.64
C VAL A 460 30.21 22.56 -8.10
N PRO A 461 29.54 21.82 -7.20
CA PRO A 461 28.40 22.34 -6.45
C PRO A 461 28.87 23.30 -5.34
N ILE A 462 28.17 24.42 -5.17
CA ILE A 462 28.49 25.43 -4.16
C ILE A 462 27.22 25.90 -3.46
N ARG A 463 27.28 26.02 -2.13
CA ARG A 463 26.24 26.62 -1.28
C ARG A 463 26.75 27.90 -0.65
N MET A 464 25.88 28.89 -0.56
CA MET A 464 26.14 30.11 0.19
C MET A 464 25.02 30.33 1.21
N TYR A 465 25.41 30.62 2.44
CA TYR A 465 24.52 30.92 3.55
C TYR A 465 24.38 32.44 3.74
N ALA A 466 23.27 32.89 4.30
CA ALA A 466 22.98 34.30 4.56
C ALA A 466 24.01 34.97 5.49
N GLY A 467 24.68 34.20 6.35
CA GLY A 467 25.79 34.65 7.18
C GLY A 467 27.11 34.88 6.42
N GLY A 468 27.13 34.63 5.11
CA GLY A 468 28.30 34.82 4.24
C GLY A 468 29.25 33.62 4.18
N GLN A 469 28.93 32.51 4.86
CA GLN A 469 29.70 31.28 4.77
C GLN A 469 29.51 30.60 3.41
N LEU A 470 30.58 30.04 2.87
CA LEU A 470 30.59 29.33 1.59
C LEU A 470 31.07 27.89 1.75
N GLU A 471 30.30 26.95 1.20
CA GLU A 471 30.60 25.53 1.17
C GLU A 471 30.73 25.08 -0.29
N ILE A 472 31.86 24.48 -0.65
CA ILE A 472 32.03 23.73 -1.90
C ILE A 472 31.66 22.29 -1.60
N CYS A 473 30.46 21.90 -2.02
CA CYS A 473 29.85 20.63 -1.66
C CYS A 473 30.40 19.53 -2.57
N ARG A 474 31.34 18.73 -2.06
CA ARG A 474 31.86 17.49 -2.68
C ARG A 474 32.02 17.58 -4.21
N PRO A 475 32.98 18.36 -4.73
CA PRO A 475 33.20 18.40 -6.17
C PRO A 475 33.61 17.01 -6.68
N TRP A 476 33.29 16.69 -7.94
CA TRP A 476 33.66 15.39 -8.54
C TRP A 476 34.23 15.56 -9.94
N LEU A 477 35.05 14.60 -10.33
CA LEU A 477 35.56 14.46 -11.70
C LEU A 477 34.82 13.30 -12.38
N GLN A 478 34.41 13.50 -13.62
CA GLN A 478 33.62 12.54 -14.39
C GLN A 478 34.24 12.30 -15.76
N ASN A 479 34.28 11.03 -16.17
CA ASN A 479 34.67 10.57 -17.51
C ASN A 479 33.47 9.85 -18.13
N GLY A 480 32.35 10.55 -18.26
CA GLY A 480 31.02 9.94 -18.40
C GLY A 480 30.35 10.12 -19.76
N ASP A 481 31.02 10.67 -20.76
CA ASP A 481 30.40 10.91 -22.08
C ASP A 481 29.95 9.62 -22.73
N PHE A 482 28.70 9.56 -23.20
CA PHE A 482 28.06 8.36 -23.73
C PHE A 482 28.69 7.86 -25.05
N LEU A 483 28.81 8.74 -26.04
CA LEU A 483 29.38 8.41 -27.35
C LEU A 483 30.68 9.18 -27.56
N VAL A 484 31.77 8.43 -27.62
CA VAL A 484 33.11 8.96 -27.58
C VAL A 484 33.99 8.25 -28.61
N ALA A 485 34.72 9.04 -29.40
CA ALA A 485 35.83 8.52 -30.20
C ALA A 485 37.04 8.25 -29.29
N SER A 486 37.61 7.04 -29.40
CA SER A 486 38.81 6.63 -28.65
C SER A 486 38.66 6.81 -27.12
N PRO A 487 37.75 6.04 -26.47
CA PRO A 487 37.56 6.11 -25.03
C PRO A 487 38.88 5.86 -24.29
N THR A 488 39.18 6.72 -23.33
CA THR A 488 40.46 6.72 -22.60
C THR A 488 40.22 6.87 -21.11
N SER A 489 40.97 6.08 -20.33
CA SER A 489 41.04 6.20 -18.87
C SER A 489 42.17 7.16 -18.50
N TYR A 490 42.02 7.90 -17.40
CA TYR A 490 43.00 8.90 -16.97
C TYR A 490 43.60 8.52 -15.64
N THR A 491 44.92 8.60 -15.50
CA THR A 491 45.60 8.53 -14.21
C THR A 491 46.27 9.86 -13.95
N LEU A 492 45.81 10.55 -12.91
CA LEU A 492 46.20 11.93 -12.62
C LEU A 492 46.09 12.24 -11.14
N THR A 493 46.69 13.35 -10.73
CA THR A 493 46.53 13.92 -9.38
C THR A 493 45.60 15.11 -9.45
N VAL A 494 44.60 15.16 -8.58
CA VAL A 494 43.74 16.33 -8.42
C VAL A 494 44.08 17.04 -7.12
N THR A 495 44.22 18.36 -7.20
CA THR A 495 44.51 19.22 -6.05
C THR A 495 43.45 20.30 -5.92
N ILE A 496 42.91 20.49 -4.72
CA ILE A 496 41.98 21.58 -4.41
C ILE A 496 42.68 22.56 -3.47
N SER A 497 42.74 23.83 -3.85
CA SER A 497 43.29 24.91 -3.04
C SER A 497 42.24 25.98 -2.82
N LEU A 498 41.96 26.33 -1.57
CA LEU A 498 40.98 27.36 -1.20
C LEU A 498 41.64 28.38 -0.28
N ALA A 499 41.44 29.67 -0.58
CA ALA A 499 42.03 30.78 0.19
C ALA A 499 43.54 30.60 0.45
N GLY A 500 44.29 30.13 -0.55
CA GLY A 500 45.75 29.93 -0.47
C GLY A 500 46.20 28.67 0.28
N THR A 501 45.28 27.82 0.75
CA THR A 501 45.61 26.56 1.45
C THR A 501 45.19 25.36 0.60
N GLN A 502 46.10 24.40 0.40
CA GLN A 502 45.78 23.12 -0.20
C GLN A 502 44.89 22.30 0.76
N ARG A 503 43.67 22.02 0.34
CA ARG A 503 42.67 21.25 1.12
C ARG A 503 42.58 19.79 0.72
N TYR A 504 43.01 19.46 -0.49
CA TYR A 504 42.98 18.12 -1.05
C TYR A 504 44.11 17.94 -2.06
N SER A 505 44.72 16.76 -2.10
CA SER A 505 45.66 16.34 -3.14
C SER A 505 45.70 14.82 -3.16
N GLN A 506 45.13 14.19 -4.18
CA GLN A 506 45.10 12.73 -4.32
C GLN A 506 45.33 12.30 -5.75
N SER A 507 46.08 11.21 -5.92
CA SER A 507 46.23 10.50 -7.18
C SER A 507 45.11 9.49 -7.35
N MET A 508 44.55 9.41 -8.56
CA MET A 508 43.43 8.51 -8.87
C MET A 508 43.48 8.05 -10.32
N THR A 509 42.83 6.92 -10.58
CA THR A 509 42.52 6.47 -11.94
C THR A 509 41.02 6.63 -12.18
N LEU A 510 40.66 7.43 -13.18
CA LEU A 510 39.30 7.66 -13.61
C LEU A 510 39.05 6.90 -14.92
N TYR A 511 38.41 5.74 -14.80
CA TYR A 511 38.07 4.89 -15.94
C TYR A 511 36.95 5.50 -16.78
N HIS A 512 36.80 5.04 -18.03
CA HIS A 512 35.67 5.47 -18.84
C HIS A 512 34.32 5.06 -18.23
N HIS A 513 33.34 5.94 -18.33
CA HIS A 513 32.01 5.91 -17.70
C HIS A 513 32.01 5.90 -16.16
N THR A 514 33.08 6.39 -15.51
CA THR A 514 33.14 6.50 -14.03
C THR A 514 33.10 7.95 -13.55
N VAL A 515 32.77 8.10 -12.27
CA VAL A 515 32.77 9.35 -11.53
C VAL A 515 33.58 9.17 -10.25
N VAL A 516 34.39 10.15 -9.88
CA VAL A 516 35.15 10.14 -8.63
C VAL A 516 34.90 11.43 -7.86
N PRO A 517 34.18 11.37 -6.73
CA PRO A 517 34.17 12.42 -5.72
C PRO A 517 35.58 12.80 -5.29
N LEU A 518 35.90 14.09 -5.32
CA LEU A 518 37.21 14.63 -4.96
C LEU A 518 37.30 14.85 -3.45
N VAL A 519 37.09 13.77 -2.69
CA VAL A 519 37.08 13.77 -1.23
C VAL A 519 37.89 12.58 -0.71
N VAL A 520 38.40 12.66 0.53
CA VAL A 520 39.25 11.60 1.10
C VAL A 520 39.15 11.63 2.63
N GLY A 521 39.18 10.45 3.25
CA GLY A 521 39.09 10.30 4.70
C GLY A 521 37.66 10.03 5.17
N ARG A 522 37.31 10.53 6.36
CA ARG A 522 36.07 10.15 7.03
C ARG A 522 34.82 10.65 6.32
N ALA A 523 33.87 9.74 6.12
CA ALA A 523 32.61 9.94 5.39
C ALA A 523 31.83 11.23 5.73
N ASN A 524 31.82 11.60 7.00
CA ASN A 524 31.09 12.78 7.48
C ASN A 524 31.84 14.12 7.35
N GLU A 525 33.06 14.15 6.81
CA GLU A 525 33.89 15.37 6.70
C GLU A 525 34.08 15.87 5.26
N HIS A 526 33.29 15.36 4.31
CA HIS A 526 33.65 15.42 2.89
C HIS A 526 33.34 16.74 2.15
N SER A 527 32.90 17.79 2.82
CA SER A 527 32.69 19.12 2.19
C SER A 527 33.89 20.05 2.39
N TYR A 528 34.10 20.99 1.47
CA TYR A 528 35.17 21.99 1.58
C TYR A 528 34.60 23.37 1.89
N TRP A 529 34.83 23.84 3.11
CA TRP A 529 34.44 25.18 3.51
C TRP A 529 35.51 26.19 3.11
N TYR A 530 35.07 27.27 2.47
CA TYR A 530 35.94 28.41 2.18
C TYR A 530 36.35 29.13 3.46
N ASP A 531 35.41 29.22 4.39
CA ASP A 531 35.58 29.69 5.75
C ASP A 531 35.98 28.53 6.68
N THR A 532 35.90 28.73 8.00
CA THR A 532 36.11 27.65 8.98
C THR A 532 35.06 26.56 8.80
N ASP A 533 35.53 25.31 8.70
CA ASP A 533 34.66 24.14 8.58
C ASP A 533 33.87 23.93 9.89
N PRO A 534 32.53 23.99 9.86
CA PRO A 534 31.69 23.77 11.02
C PRO A 534 31.59 22.29 11.42
N LYS A 535 32.14 21.33 10.65
CA LYS A 535 32.19 19.90 11.00
C LYS A 535 30.83 19.34 11.44
N VAL A 536 29.75 19.74 10.77
CA VAL A 536 28.37 19.38 11.13
C VAL A 536 28.06 17.94 10.71
N ARG A 537 27.46 17.19 11.62
CA ARG A 537 26.99 15.82 11.41
C ARG A 537 25.51 15.74 11.77
N PRO A 538 24.62 15.43 10.82
CA PRO A 538 23.22 15.22 11.11
C PRO A 538 22.98 13.85 11.75
N SER A 539 21.97 13.76 12.60
CA SER A 539 21.44 12.53 13.17
C SER A 539 19.93 12.53 12.92
N HIS A 540 19.46 11.51 12.21
CA HIS A 540 18.07 11.36 11.81
C HIS A 540 17.33 10.44 12.77
N ASP A 541 16.05 10.69 12.97
CA ASP A 541 15.15 9.76 13.64
C ASP A 541 14.88 8.57 12.70
N VAL A 542 15.52 7.44 12.99
CA VAL A 542 15.42 6.23 12.19
C VAL A 542 14.03 5.58 12.29
N ASP A 543 13.36 5.72 13.42
CA ASP A 543 12.01 5.16 13.62
C ASP A 543 11.00 5.91 12.78
N TYR A 544 11.09 7.24 12.79
CA TYR A 544 10.29 8.07 11.91
C TYR A 544 10.56 7.76 10.44
N LEU A 545 11.83 7.62 10.03
CA LEU A 545 12.20 7.31 8.65
C LEU A 545 11.66 5.94 8.18
N MET A 546 11.65 4.93 9.06
CA MET A 546 11.05 3.63 8.77
C MET A 546 9.51 3.69 8.75
N ALA A 547 8.91 4.47 9.67
CA ALA A 547 7.46 4.66 9.73
C ALA A 547 6.92 5.47 8.54
N SER A 548 7.74 6.31 7.92
CA SER A 548 7.35 7.15 6.79
C SER A 548 7.19 6.39 5.48
N GLY A 549 7.65 5.12 5.41
CA GLY A 549 7.68 4.33 4.18
C GLY A 549 8.79 4.70 3.20
N HIS A 550 9.73 5.58 3.58
CA HIS A 550 10.88 5.88 2.71
C HIS A 550 11.85 4.70 2.60
N VAL A 551 11.92 3.89 3.65
CA VAL A 551 12.62 2.61 3.75
C VAL A 551 11.70 1.61 4.45
N MET A 552 11.97 0.31 4.32
CA MET A 552 11.22 -0.73 5.03
C MET A 552 11.44 -0.63 6.55
N ARG A 553 10.51 -1.19 7.35
CA ARG A 553 10.64 -1.24 8.80
C ARG A 553 11.58 -2.37 9.21
N TYR A 554 12.78 -2.00 9.60
CA TYR A 554 13.77 -2.89 10.21
C TYR A 554 13.61 -2.89 11.73
N ARG A 555 13.76 -4.06 12.34
CA ARG A 555 13.80 -4.28 13.79
C ARG A 555 15.08 -3.71 14.37
N HIS A 556 14.97 -2.96 15.46
CA HIS A 556 16.15 -2.56 16.24
C HIS A 556 16.89 -3.76 16.81
N VAL A 557 18.20 -3.72 16.68
CA VAL A 557 19.15 -4.53 17.43
C VAL A 557 20.16 -3.60 18.10
N ALA A 558 20.89 -4.09 19.09
CA ALA A 558 22.00 -3.35 19.68
C ALA A 558 23.31 -4.02 19.25
N PRO A 559 23.90 -3.66 18.08
CA PRO A 559 25.14 -4.27 17.65
C PRO A 559 26.24 -3.94 18.65
N GLY A 560 27.05 -4.92 19.04
CA GLY A 560 28.19 -4.70 19.93
C GLY A 560 29.25 -3.80 19.28
N ASP A 561 30.03 -3.10 20.09
CA ASP A 561 31.07 -2.18 19.61
C ASP A 561 32.08 -2.82 18.65
N THR A 562 32.40 -4.10 18.82
CA THR A 562 33.28 -4.84 17.90
C THR A 562 32.75 -4.82 16.47
N VAL A 563 31.43 -4.98 16.28
CA VAL A 563 30.79 -4.99 14.95
C VAL A 563 30.81 -3.58 14.35
N LEU A 564 30.43 -2.57 15.15
CA LEU A 564 30.34 -1.19 14.70
C LEU A 564 31.72 -0.57 14.41
N ASN A 565 32.74 -0.93 15.19
CA ASN A 565 34.11 -0.46 14.98
C ASN A 565 34.79 -1.10 13.76
N ALA A 566 34.31 -2.26 13.29
CA ALA A 566 34.82 -2.94 12.11
C ALA A 566 34.27 -2.36 10.78
N LEU A 567 33.29 -1.46 10.83
CA LEU A 567 32.69 -0.86 9.64
C LEU A 567 33.69 0.06 8.92
N THR A 568 33.72 0.01 7.59
CA THR A 568 34.53 0.90 6.76
C THR A 568 33.95 2.32 6.80
N ARG A 569 34.68 3.29 7.34
CA ARG A 569 34.18 4.67 7.53
C ARG A 569 34.89 5.72 6.68
N ASP A 570 35.99 5.32 6.06
CA ASP A 570 36.81 6.21 5.25
C ASP A 570 36.57 5.91 3.78
N TYR A 571 36.53 6.98 2.98
CA TYR A 571 36.49 6.92 1.53
C TYR A 571 37.86 7.29 0.97
N THR A 572 38.29 6.58 -0.07
CA THR A 572 39.43 6.97 -0.91
C THR A 572 38.98 7.10 -2.37
N PRO A 573 39.53 8.06 -3.14
CA PRO A 573 39.13 8.30 -4.53
C PRO A 573 39.20 7.03 -5.39
N GLY A 574 38.08 6.68 -6.04
CA GLY A 574 37.98 5.49 -6.89
C GLY A 574 37.84 4.16 -6.14
N TRP A 575 37.73 4.19 -4.80
CA TRP A 575 37.40 3.00 -4.02
C TRP A 575 36.01 2.47 -4.41
N ARG A 576 35.90 1.14 -4.54
CA ARG A 576 34.68 0.43 -4.99
C ARG A 576 33.67 0.12 -3.87
N GLY A 577 33.92 0.62 -2.66
CA GLY A 577 33.09 0.31 -1.52
C GLY A 577 33.35 -1.08 -0.95
N ASP A 578 32.47 -1.51 -0.04
CA ASP A 578 32.43 -2.86 0.52
C ASP A 578 31.82 -3.89 -0.48
N THR A 579 31.68 -3.50 -1.75
CA THR A 579 31.23 -4.38 -2.83
C THR A 579 32.39 -5.17 -3.46
N LEU A 580 32.10 -6.38 -3.95
CA LEU A 580 33.09 -7.19 -4.67
C LEU A 580 33.32 -6.64 -6.09
N SER A 581 34.52 -6.84 -6.65
CA SER A 581 34.91 -6.30 -7.97
C SER A 581 33.87 -6.61 -9.04
N GLY A 582 33.45 -7.88 -9.14
CA GLY A 582 32.40 -8.33 -10.06
C GLY A 582 31.01 -8.49 -9.46
N MET A 583 30.72 -7.81 -8.34
CA MET A 583 29.41 -7.84 -7.68
C MET A 583 28.88 -9.26 -7.34
N ALA A 584 29.73 -10.24 -7.10
CA ALA A 584 29.29 -11.61 -6.82
C ALA A 584 28.42 -11.76 -5.54
N ALA A 585 28.40 -10.76 -4.66
CA ALA A 585 27.52 -10.71 -3.50
C ALA A 585 26.23 -9.91 -3.82
N PRO A 586 25.03 -10.51 -3.69
CA PRO A 586 23.78 -9.90 -4.16
C PRO A 586 23.45 -8.60 -3.45
N GLY A 587 23.52 -7.48 -4.15
CA GLY A 587 23.16 -6.17 -3.60
C GLY A 587 24.05 -5.73 -2.43
N GLY A 588 25.30 -6.22 -2.35
CA GLY A 588 26.19 -5.94 -1.21
C GLY A 588 25.77 -6.65 0.10
N ASN A 589 24.85 -7.61 0.01
CA ASN A 589 24.36 -8.38 1.13
C ASN A 589 24.13 -9.85 0.72
N PRO A 590 24.89 -10.83 1.26
CA PRO A 590 24.69 -12.24 0.93
C PRO A 590 23.22 -12.69 1.04
N HIS A 591 22.43 -12.07 1.92
CA HIS A 591 21.05 -12.44 2.24
C HIS A 591 20.00 -11.92 1.26
N ILE A 592 20.39 -11.10 0.26
CA ILE A 592 19.52 -10.31 -0.63
C ILE A 592 18.52 -9.40 0.12
N GLY A 593 18.43 -8.13 -0.27
CA GLY A 593 17.53 -7.20 0.40
C GLY A 593 17.38 -5.88 -0.36
N PRO A 594 16.34 -5.08 -0.06
CA PRO A 594 16.04 -3.85 -0.79
C PRO A 594 17.20 -2.85 -0.69
N ILE A 595 17.87 -2.82 0.46
CA ILE A 595 19.07 -2.01 0.73
C ILE A 595 20.25 -2.89 1.16
N PRO A 596 21.50 -2.46 0.90
CA PRO A 596 22.70 -3.20 1.29
C PRO A 596 22.87 -3.29 2.81
N LYS A 597 23.68 -4.26 3.26
CA LYS A 597 23.84 -4.60 4.68
C LYS A 597 24.26 -3.42 5.57
N TRP A 598 25.08 -2.50 5.07
CA TRP A 598 25.55 -1.34 5.83
C TRP A 598 24.48 -0.29 6.06
N GLN A 599 23.59 -0.09 5.09
CA GLN A 599 22.43 0.79 5.23
C GLN A 599 21.44 0.22 6.22
N ALA A 600 21.19 -1.09 6.11
CA ALA A 600 20.35 -1.77 7.07
C ALA A 600 20.98 -1.81 8.48
N MET A 601 22.31 -1.94 8.59
CA MET A 601 23.04 -1.84 9.88
C MET A 601 22.81 -0.48 10.56
N TRP A 602 22.80 0.62 9.80
CA TRP A 602 22.49 1.93 10.35
C TRP A 602 21.06 1.99 10.91
N LEU A 603 20.07 1.52 10.16
CA LEU A 603 18.66 1.47 10.61
C LEU A 603 18.48 0.64 11.87
N VAL A 604 18.97 -0.60 11.87
CA VAL A 604 18.80 -1.51 13.02
C VAL A 604 19.57 -1.05 14.26
N SER A 605 20.63 -0.25 14.12
CA SER A 605 21.44 0.24 15.25
C SER A 605 20.84 1.44 15.97
N GLY A 606 19.67 1.94 15.57
CA GLY A 606 19.15 3.20 16.11
C GLY A 606 19.85 4.44 15.52
N GLY A 607 20.56 4.31 14.40
CA GLY A 607 21.24 5.42 13.74
C GLY A 607 22.67 5.70 14.23
N ASP A 608 23.45 4.68 14.63
CA ASP A 608 24.83 4.84 15.11
C ASP A 608 25.71 5.59 14.10
N VAL A 609 26.49 6.56 14.58
CA VAL A 609 27.34 7.43 13.74
C VAL A 609 28.40 6.67 12.94
N ARG A 610 28.92 5.54 13.46
CA ARG A 610 29.89 4.70 12.74
C ARG A 610 29.22 3.99 11.56
N ALA A 611 27.97 3.56 11.74
CA ALA A 611 27.17 2.98 10.67
C ALA A 611 26.75 4.05 9.65
N PHE A 612 26.43 5.27 10.10
CA PHE A 612 26.16 6.41 9.23
C PHE A 612 27.36 6.70 8.32
N ASP A 613 28.57 6.74 8.89
CA ASP A 613 29.80 6.94 8.11
C ASP A 613 29.99 5.82 7.06
N ASN A 614 29.69 4.58 7.42
CA ASN A 614 29.77 3.45 6.50
C ASN A 614 28.73 3.53 5.36
N VAL A 615 27.53 4.07 5.63
CA VAL A 615 26.52 4.37 4.60
C VAL A 615 27.05 5.40 3.60
N ILE A 616 27.59 6.51 4.08
CA ILE A 616 28.08 7.59 3.21
C ILE A 616 29.34 7.16 2.44
N ALA A 617 30.30 6.48 3.08
CA ALA A 617 31.51 5.99 2.41
C ALA A 617 31.18 5.02 1.25
N ASN A 618 30.25 4.09 1.47
CA ASN A 618 29.78 3.19 0.41
C ASN A 618 28.96 3.93 -0.65
N GLY A 619 28.19 4.95 -0.29
CA GLY A 619 27.50 5.81 -1.26
C GLY A 619 28.48 6.49 -2.23
N LEU A 620 29.58 7.05 -1.71
CA LEU A 620 30.61 7.73 -2.50
C LEU A 620 31.34 6.78 -3.47
N SER A 621 31.33 5.48 -3.17
CA SER A 621 31.93 4.45 -4.02
C SER A 621 31.12 4.10 -5.27
N ALA A 622 29.86 4.54 -5.36
CA ALA A 622 28.96 4.22 -6.47
C ALA A 622 29.55 4.65 -7.84
N GLY A 623 30.26 5.78 -7.85
CA GLY A 623 30.90 6.35 -9.02
C GLY A 623 32.06 5.51 -9.59
N ALA A 624 32.63 4.57 -8.83
CA ALA A 624 33.79 3.77 -9.24
C ALA A 624 33.50 2.75 -10.36
N ARG A 625 32.22 2.65 -10.78
CA ARG A 625 31.74 1.69 -11.77
C ARG A 625 31.29 2.39 -13.03
N SER A 626 31.44 1.70 -14.16
CA SER A 626 31.18 2.23 -15.49
C SER A 626 29.67 2.32 -15.83
N ALA A 627 28.91 3.06 -15.00
CA ALA A 627 27.47 3.24 -15.08
C ALA A 627 27.04 4.63 -15.59
N HIS A 628 27.99 5.51 -15.96
CA HIS A 628 27.74 6.93 -16.15
C HIS A 628 27.77 7.32 -17.63
N PHE A 629 26.61 7.64 -18.19
CA PHE A 629 26.42 7.92 -19.61
C PHE A 629 25.70 9.26 -19.80
N ARG A 630 26.48 10.33 -19.97
CA ARG A 630 26.02 11.68 -20.25
C ARG A 630 25.96 11.95 -21.75
N ASP A 631 24.95 12.70 -22.16
CA ASP A 631 24.83 13.14 -23.53
C ASP A 631 25.80 14.30 -23.81
N ALA A 632 26.79 14.00 -24.65
CA ALA A 632 27.78 14.93 -25.15
C ALA A 632 27.54 15.34 -26.62
N GLY A 633 26.30 15.16 -27.12
CA GLY A 633 25.90 15.60 -28.46
C GLY A 633 25.95 14.53 -29.55
N GLY A 634 26.15 13.25 -29.20
CA GLY A 634 26.34 12.17 -30.17
C GLY A 634 25.11 11.82 -31.02
N ALA A 635 23.91 12.23 -30.63
CA ALA A 635 22.69 12.19 -31.47
C ALA A 635 22.03 13.57 -31.65
N GLY A 636 22.79 14.67 -31.49
CA GLY A 636 22.31 16.03 -31.68
C GLY A 636 21.70 16.69 -30.44
N GLN A 637 21.68 16.03 -29.28
CA GLN A 637 21.22 16.60 -28.01
C GLN A 637 22.41 16.84 -27.05
N ASN A 638 23.20 17.90 -27.24
CA ASN A 638 24.32 18.20 -26.34
C ASN A 638 23.85 18.81 -25.00
N THR A 639 23.14 18.02 -24.18
CA THR A 639 22.48 18.51 -22.97
C THR A 639 23.43 18.60 -21.78
N GLY A 640 24.51 17.80 -21.74
CA GLY A 640 25.36 17.68 -20.56
C GLY A 640 24.76 16.91 -19.38
N ARG A 641 23.54 16.38 -19.56
CA ARG A 641 22.85 15.54 -18.57
C ARG A 641 23.02 14.07 -18.94
N TYR A 642 22.50 13.16 -18.13
CA TYR A 642 22.36 11.77 -18.56
C TYR A 642 21.50 11.68 -19.82
N ILE A 643 21.75 10.65 -20.62
CA ILE A 643 21.06 10.48 -21.91
C ILE A 643 19.53 10.47 -21.74
N VAL A 644 18.85 11.10 -22.69
CA VAL A 644 17.41 10.94 -22.87
C VAL A 644 17.19 9.54 -23.46
N GLN A 645 16.65 8.62 -22.69
CA GLN A 645 16.66 7.19 -23.05
C GLN A 645 15.81 6.92 -24.31
N SER A 646 14.71 7.64 -24.47
CA SER A 646 13.84 7.65 -25.64
C SER A 646 14.48 8.24 -26.90
N ALA A 647 15.53 9.05 -26.79
CA ALA A 647 16.33 9.48 -27.95
C ALA A 647 17.27 8.36 -28.44
N TYR A 648 17.50 7.33 -27.63
CA TYR A 648 18.37 6.18 -27.93
C TYR A 648 17.62 4.84 -27.78
N PRO A 649 16.48 4.64 -28.49
CA PRO A 649 15.60 3.50 -28.31
C PRO A 649 16.29 2.15 -28.59
N GLN A 650 17.36 2.14 -29.39
CA GLN A 650 18.09 0.93 -29.78
C GLN A 650 19.49 0.81 -29.15
N ALA A 651 19.93 1.77 -28.32
CA ALA A 651 21.23 1.70 -27.66
C ALA A 651 21.24 0.59 -26.59
N SER A 652 22.18 -0.34 -26.66
CA SER A 652 22.31 -1.35 -25.61
C SER A 652 23.75 -1.82 -25.47
N TYR A 653 24.11 -2.26 -24.26
CA TYR A 653 25.40 -2.89 -23.96
C TYR A 653 25.58 -4.21 -24.73
N ALA A 654 24.48 -4.92 -24.99
CA ALA A 654 24.49 -6.14 -25.79
C ALA A 654 24.99 -5.85 -27.24
N PRO A 655 25.68 -6.81 -27.90
CA PRO A 655 26.41 -6.63 -29.17
C PRO A 655 25.55 -6.32 -30.41
N GLN A 656 24.28 -5.97 -30.23
CA GLN A 656 23.29 -5.72 -31.27
C GLN A 656 22.69 -4.29 -31.21
N GLY A 657 23.10 -3.47 -30.23
CA GLY A 657 22.57 -2.12 -30.06
C GLY A 657 23.06 -1.14 -31.14
N THR A 658 22.24 -0.14 -31.47
CA THR A 658 22.64 0.99 -32.34
C THR A 658 22.26 2.31 -31.66
N PRO A 659 23.21 3.20 -31.36
CA PRO A 659 24.66 3.04 -31.50
C PRO A 659 25.22 1.97 -30.55
N VAL A 660 26.27 1.27 -30.98
CA VAL A 660 27.14 0.50 -30.07
C VAL A 660 27.97 1.52 -29.32
N PHE A 661 27.80 1.62 -28.00
CA PHE A 661 28.68 2.46 -27.20
C PHE A 661 29.95 1.68 -26.84
N PRO A 662 31.11 2.36 -26.73
CA PRO A 662 32.35 1.68 -26.40
C PRO A 662 32.27 1.12 -24.97
N GLU A 663 32.62 -0.14 -24.79
CA GLU A 663 32.89 -0.62 -23.43
C GLU A 663 34.11 0.13 -22.88
N GLY A 664 34.00 0.65 -21.66
CA GLY A 664 35.15 1.23 -20.97
C GLY A 664 36.21 0.16 -20.75
N SER A 665 37.34 0.25 -21.45
CA SER A 665 38.42 -0.72 -21.29
C SER A 665 39.16 -0.49 -19.98
N GLY A 666 39.37 -1.57 -19.23
CA GLY A 666 40.30 -1.61 -18.09
C GLY A 666 39.75 -1.23 -16.72
N ASN A 667 38.45 -0.93 -16.56
CA ASN A 667 37.86 -0.81 -15.22
C ASN A 667 37.78 -2.21 -14.57
N PRO A 668 38.46 -2.48 -13.43
CA PRO A 668 38.40 -3.78 -12.76
C PRO A 668 37.05 -4.05 -12.08
N ASN A 669 36.21 -3.02 -11.91
CA ASN A 669 34.96 -3.08 -11.18
C ASN A 669 33.77 -3.33 -12.13
N SER A 670 33.57 -4.58 -12.57
CA SER A 670 32.44 -4.92 -13.44
C SER A 670 31.09 -4.80 -12.74
N ILE A 671 30.07 -4.41 -13.50
CA ILE A 671 28.70 -4.29 -13.00
C ILE A 671 27.94 -5.57 -13.32
N GLU A 672 27.20 -6.08 -12.35
CA GLU A 672 26.20 -7.11 -12.59
C GLU A 672 24.83 -6.64 -12.12
N THR A 673 23.93 -6.41 -13.08
CA THR A 673 22.58 -5.87 -12.86
C THR A 673 21.76 -6.74 -11.91
N ALA A 674 21.98 -8.06 -11.92
CA ALA A 674 21.30 -8.99 -11.01
C ALA A 674 21.86 -9.02 -9.58
N HIS A 675 22.88 -8.21 -9.28
CA HIS A 675 23.49 -8.09 -7.95
C HIS A 675 23.72 -6.62 -7.54
N GLN A 676 23.05 -5.66 -8.19
CA GLN A 676 23.32 -4.24 -7.96
C GLN A 676 22.81 -3.74 -6.58
N PRO A 677 23.69 -3.15 -5.74
CA PRO A 677 23.28 -2.54 -4.46
C PRO A 677 22.55 -1.21 -4.65
N ALA A 678 21.62 -0.87 -3.75
CA ALA A 678 21.05 0.47 -3.66
C ALA A 678 22.05 1.44 -2.99
N LEU A 679 23.07 1.90 -3.71
CA LEU A 679 24.18 2.65 -3.10
C LEU A 679 23.81 4.08 -2.72
N ALA A 680 22.95 4.74 -3.48
CA ALA A 680 22.85 6.20 -3.43
C ALA A 680 21.53 6.74 -2.82
N TYR A 681 20.46 5.94 -2.79
CA TYR A 681 19.16 6.41 -2.31
C TYR A 681 19.15 6.80 -0.83
N LEU A 682 19.59 5.93 0.09
CA LEU A 682 19.64 6.30 1.51
C LEU A 682 20.65 7.44 1.79
N PRO A 683 21.89 7.44 1.26
CA PRO A 683 22.77 8.59 1.38
C PRO A 683 22.16 9.91 0.90
N TRP A 684 21.37 9.88 -0.18
CA TRP A 684 20.60 11.03 -0.63
C TRP A 684 19.60 11.50 0.44
N LEU A 685 18.74 10.60 0.96
CA LEU A 685 17.76 10.95 1.98
C LEU A 685 18.39 11.61 3.20
N LEU A 686 19.57 11.13 3.61
CA LEU A 686 20.24 11.58 4.84
C LEU A 686 21.03 12.89 4.68
N THR A 687 21.38 13.28 3.45
CA THR A 687 22.32 14.39 3.22
C THR A 687 21.80 15.47 2.27
N GLY A 688 20.89 15.13 1.36
CA GLY A 688 20.54 16.00 0.23
C GLY A 688 21.72 16.26 -0.71
N ASP A 689 22.69 15.34 -0.71
CA ASP A 689 23.83 15.20 -1.62
C ASP A 689 23.47 15.14 -3.11
N VAL A 690 23.54 16.22 -3.89
CA VAL A 690 23.28 16.17 -5.35
C VAL A 690 24.11 15.13 -6.08
N PHE A 691 25.31 14.80 -5.59
CA PHE A 691 26.09 13.66 -6.08
C PHE A 691 25.29 12.35 -6.01
N PHE A 692 24.67 12.04 -4.87
CA PHE A 692 23.89 10.80 -4.70
C PHE A 692 22.61 10.77 -5.54
N LEU A 693 22.04 11.92 -5.86
CA LEU A 693 20.95 11.98 -6.84
C LEU A 693 21.44 11.62 -8.25
N GLU A 694 22.54 12.23 -8.70
CA GLU A 694 23.13 11.95 -10.01
C GLU A 694 23.55 10.47 -10.13
N GLU A 695 24.08 9.87 -9.05
CA GLU A 695 24.39 8.44 -9.01
C GLU A 695 23.13 7.58 -9.24
N GLN A 696 22.00 7.90 -8.62
CA GLN A 696 20.74 7.17 -8.87
C GLN A 696 20.33 7.23 -10.34
N ILE A 697 20.48 8.39 -10.99
CA ILE A 697 20.19 8.56 -12.43
C ILE A 697 21.15 7.72 -13.27
N GLY A 698 22.44 7.66 -12.91
CA GLY A 698 23.43 6.80 -13.55
C GLY A 698 23.04 5.32 -13.50
N TRP A 699 22.66 4.81 -12.33
CA TRP A 699 22.24 3.41 -12.18
C TRP A 699 20.96 3.06 -12.96
N VAL A 700 19.97 3.95 -12.99
CA VAL A 700 18.75 3.75 -13.81
C VAL A 700 19.09 3.79 -15.30
N THR A 701 20.02 4.66 -15.72
CA THR A 701 20.53 4.72 -17.10
C THR A 701 21.29 3.45 -17.49
N TRP A 702 22.14 2.93 -16.60
CA TRP A 702 22.79 1.64 -16.81
C TRP A 702 21.77 0.50 -16.96
N ASN A 703 20.74 0.44 -16.11
CA ASN A 703 19.70 -0.57 -16.23
C ASN A 703 19.00 -0.48 -17.59
N PHE A 704 18.69 0.71 -18.08
CA PHE A 704 18.14 0.87 -19.44
C PHE A 704 19.09 0.34 -20.53
N LEU A 705 20.38 0.69 -20.47
CA LEU A 705 21.36 0.30 -21.50
C LEU A 705 21.74 -1.18 -21.43
N TRP A 706 21.73 -1.79 -20.24
CA TRP A 706 22.12 -3.19 -20.06
C TRP A 706 21.08 -4.17 -20.61
N TYR A 707 19.80 -3.85 -20.50
CA TYR A 707 18.75 -4.63 -21.16
C TYR A 707 18.87 -4.48 -22.68
N GLY A 708 18.89 -5.61 -23.40
CA GLY A 708 18.88 -5.58 -24.86
C GLY A 708 17.65 -4.82 -25.35
N TYR A 709 17.82 -3.93 -26.34
CA TYR A 709 16.76 -3.01 -26.76
C TYR A 709 15.44 -3.72 -27.12
N ALA A 710 15.49 -4.92 -27.70
CA ALA A 710 14.30 -5.71 -27.99
C ALA A 710 13.56 -6.17 -26.72
N LEU A 711 14.33 -6.59 -25.70
CA LEU A 711 13.79 -7.04 -24.41
C LEU A 711 13.17 -5.88 -23.64
N ARG A 712 13.78 -4.69 -23.71
CA ARG A 712 13.20 -3.48 -23.12
C ARG A 712 12.12 -2.80 -23.94
N ARG A 713 11.69 -3.43 -25.03
CA ARG A 713 10.71 -2.88 -25.97
C ARG A 713 11.10 -1.47 -26.42
N GLN A 714 12.39 -1.23 -26.64
CA GLN A 714 12.92 0.07 -27.00
C GLN A 714 12.71 1.13 -25.90
N ALA A 715 12.25 2.34 -26.25
CA ALA A 715 12.19 3.51 -25.36
C ALA A 715 11.27 3.29 -24.14
N GLU A 716 10.35 2.35 -24.26
CA GLU A 716 9.39 1.93 -23.25
C GLU A 716 10.06 1.45 -21.96
N GLY A 717 11.33 1.03 -22.02
CA GLY A 717 12.14 0.74 -20.83
C GLY A 717 11.62 -0.43 -20.00
N TYR A 718 11.07 -1.44 -20.67
CA TYR A 718 10.53 -2.63 -20.01
C TYR A 718 11.66 -3.49 -19.40
N TYR A 719 11.63 -3.78 -18.11
CA TYR A 719 12.61 -4.66 -17.48
C TYR A 719 12.19 -6.13 -17.62
N GLU A 720 12.11 -6.59 -18.87
CA GLU A 720 11.64 -7.92 -19.25
C GLU A 720 12.46 -9.01 -18.57
N MET A 721 11.79 -9.93 -17.89
CA MET A 721 12.47 -11.04 -17.19
C MET A 721 12.81 -12.21 -18.15
N TYR A 722 12.50 -12.09 -19.44
CA TYR A 722 12.74 -13.14 -20.43
C TYR A 722 14.23 -13.18 -20.84
N GLY A 723 14.87 -14.34 -20.66
CA GLY A 723 16.30 -14.53 -20.96
C GLY A 723 17.25 -13.86 -19.95
N ARG A 724 16.73 -13.32 -18.84
CA ARG A 724 17.47 -12.67 -17.76
C ARG A 724 16.91 -13.09 -16.40
N GLU A 725 17.63 -12.82 -15.32
CA GLU A 725 17.21 -13.25 -13.98
C GLU A 725 16.07 -12.36 -13.41
N VAL A 726 15.07 -12.97 -12.77
CA VAL A 726 13.94 -12.26 -12.13
C VAL A 726 14.42 -11.20 -11.14
N ARG A 727 15.44 -11.53 -10.33
CA ARG A 727 16.04 -10.56 -9.41
C ARG A 727 16.66 -9.35 -10.13
N GLY A 728 17.20 -9.52 -11.34
CA GLY A 728 17.70 -8.40 -12.16
C GLY A 728 16.60 -7.41 -12.53
N SER A 729 15.41 -7.92 -12.86
CA SER A 729 14.21 -7.09 -13.07
C SER A 729 13.79 -6.39 -11.78
N ALA A 730 13.73 -7.12 -10.66
CA ALA A 730 13.42 -6.56 -9.34
C ALA A 730 14.37 -5.43 -8.94
N TRP A 731 15.69 -5.63 -9.12
CA TRP A 731 16.69 -4.61 -8.78
C TRP A 731 16.51 -3.34 -9.62
N SER A 732 16.20 -3.52 -10.91
CA SER A 732 15.97 -2.40 -11.85
C SER A 732 14.70 -1.63 -11.49
N LEU A 733 13.60 -2.33 -11.16
CA LEU A 733 12.35 -1.72 -10.68
C LEU A 733 12.56 -0.97 -9.36
N ARG A 734 13.30 -1.55 -8.41
CA ARG A 734 13.64 -0.88 -7.15
C ARG A 734 14.47 0.38 -7.39
N SER A 735 15.51 0.32 -8.24
CA SER A 735 16.32 1.50 -8.57
C SER A 735 15.48 2.60 -9.24
N LEU A 736 14.55 2.24 -10.13
CA LEU A 736 13.59 3.18 -10.72
C LEU A 736 12.62 3.78 -9.68
N ALA A 737 12.15 2.97 -8.73
CA ALA A 737 11.31 3.42 -7.62
C ALA A 737 12.03 4.42 -6.72
N HIS A 738 13.26 4.11 -6.31
CA HIS A 738 14.12 5.00 -5.52
C HIS A 738 14.36 6.32 -6.25
N LEU A 739 14.65 6.28 -7.56
CA LEU A 739 14.82 7.50 -8.35
C LEU A 739 13.53 8.32 -8.39
N LEU A 740 12.38 7.74 -8.72
CA LEU A 740 11.11 8.49 -8.76
C LEU A 740 10.67 9.02 -7.39
N GLY A 741 10.95 8.27 -6.33
CA GLY A 741 10.73 8.69 -4.95
C GLY A 741 11.67 9.80 -4.48
N SER A 742 12.84 9.95 -5.11
CA SER A 742 13.86 10.93 -4.75
C SER A 742 14.08 12.04 -5.76
N CYS A 743 13.53 12.00 -6.97
CA CYS A 743 13.78 12.93 -8.10
C CYS A 743 12.99 14.24 -7.97
N PRO A 744 13.47 15.39 -8.50
CA PRO A 744 12.72 16.65 -8.45
C PRO A 744 11.52 16.56 -9.37
N GLU A 745 10.41 17.16 -8.96
CA GLU A 745 9.25 17.29 -9.84
C GLU A 745 9.56 18.10 -11.11
N THR A 746 10.52 19.02 -11.04
CA THR A 746 10.95 19.86 -12.16
C THR A 746 12.02 19.22 -13.07
N HIS A 747 12.42 17.96 -12.83
CA HIS A 747 13.44 17.33 -13.66
C HIS A 747 12.93 17.05 -15.07
N VAL A 748 13.69 17.46 -16.09
CA VAL A 748 13.31 17.28 -17.50
C VAL A 748 13.14 15.81 -17.92
N LEU A 749 13.91 14.89 -17.30
CA LEU A 749 13.79 13.44 -17.56
C LEU A 749 12.73 12.73 -16.69
N ARG A 750 12.13 13.40 -15.69
CA ARG A 750 11.15 12.76 -14.80
C ARG A 750 9.96 12.15 -15.58
N PRO A 751 9.36 12.83 -16.57
CA PRO A 751 8.24 12.25 -17.32
C PRO A 751 8.59 10.93 -18.01
N GLU A 752 9.82 10.76 -18.48
CA GLU A 752 10.30 9.53 -19.11
C GLU A 752 10.33 8.37 -18.11
N TRP A 753 10.90 8.59 -16.92
CA TRP A 753 10.93 7.57 -15.86
C TRP A 753 9.54 7.21 -15.34
N ILE A 754 8.61 8.17 -15.29
CA ILE A 754 7.21 7.91 -14.96
C ILE A 754 6.58 6.98 -15.99
N ALA A 755 6.78 7.27 -17.29
CA ALA A 755 6.25 6.44 -18.36
C ALA A 755 6.82 5.01 -18.32
N GLN A 756 8.11 4.85 -18.03
CA GLN A 756 8.74 3.54 -17.86
C GLN A 756 8.16 2.77 -16.66
N ALA A 757 7.97 3.43 -15.51
CA ALA A 757 7.36 2.80 -14.35
C ALA A 757 5.91 2.36 -14.66
N GLN A 758 5.12 3.20 -15.31
CA GLN A 758 3.77 2.87 -15.77
C GLN A 758 3.76 1.67 -16.70
N TYR A 759 4.62 1.67 -17.71
CA TYR A 759 4.67 0.59 -18.70
C TYR A 759 5.01 -0.74 -18.03
N ASN A 760 6.00 -0.76 -17.13
CA ASN A 760 6.37 -1.96 -16.39
C ASN A 760 5.20 -2.47 -15.53
N ILE A 761 4.56 -1.61 -14.74
CA ILE A 761 3.41 -1.98 -13.90
C ILE A 761 2.28 -2.58 -14.75
N ASP A 762 1.86 -1.84 -15.79
CA ASP A 762 0.72 -2.22 -16.62
C ASP A 762 0.98 -3.51 -17.39
N ARG A 763 2.21 -3.72 -17.87
CA ARG A 763 2.58 -4.93 -18.60
C ARG A 763 2.68 -6.15 -17.68
N PHE A 764 3.35 -6.05 -16.53
CA PHE A 764 3.43 -7.18 -15.59
C PHE A 764 2.05 -7.55 -15.05
N HIS A 765 1.21 -6.56 -14.76
CA HIS A 765 -0.19 -6.79 -14.42
C HIS A 765 -0.93 -7.54 -15.54
N GLY A 766 -0.78 -7.09 -16.79
CA GLY A 766 -1.37 -7.74 -17.95
C GLY A 766 -0.90 -9.17 -18.21
N GLN A 767 0.36 -9.48 -17.87
CA GLN A 767 0.99 -10.80 -18.05
C GLN A 767 0.63 -11.78 -16.92
N LEU A 768 0.73 -11.32 -15.68
CA LEU A 768 0.67 -12.18 -14.49
C LEU A 768 -0.73 -12.21 -13.87
N VAL A 769 -1.45 -11.08 -13.88
CA VAL A 769 -2.73 -10.94 -13.15
C VAL A 769 -3.92 -11.18 -14.08
N THR A 770 -4.05 -10.42 -15.16
CA THR A 770 -5.26 -10.45 -16.01
C THR A 770 -5.19 -11.43 -17.16
N ASN A 771 -4.01 -12.02 -17.41
CA ASN A 771 -3.82 -13.00 -18.49
C ASN A 771 -4.08 -12.43 -19.90
N THR A 772 -3.98 -11.11 -20.08
CA THR A 772 -4.33 -10.41 -21.34
C THR A 772 -3.15 -10.22 -22.29
N ILE A 773 -1.91 -10.47 -21.84
CA ILE A 773 -0.68 -10.26 -22.60
C ILE A 773 -0.01 -11.62 -22.86
N ASP A 774 0.73 -11.72 -23.97
CA ASP A 774 1.55 -12.88 -24.36
C ASP A 774 0.80 -14.22 -24.42
N ALA A 775 -0.48 -14.18 -24.83
CA ALA A 775 -1.38 -15.33 -24.93
C ALA A 775 -1.51 -16.13 -23.62
N GLY A 776 -1.31 -15.45 -22.49
CA GLY A 776 -1.50 -16.02 -21.18
C GLY A 776 -0.47 -17.05 -20.71
N LYS A 777 0.68 -17.08 -21.38
CA LYS A 777 1.76 -18.03 -21.10
C LYS A 777 2.31 -17.94 -19.66
N PHE A 778 2.19 -16.78 -19.04
CA PHE A 778 2.86 -16.46 -17.79
C PHE A 778 1.94 -16.46 -16.56
N HIS A 779 0.64 -16.37 -16.77
CA HIS A 779 -0.35 -16.38 -15.70
C HIS A 779 -0.36 -17.75 -14.99
N ASN A 780 -0.38 -17.73 -13.65
CA ASN A 780 -0.52 -18.90 -12.82
C ASN A 780 -1.21 -18.57 -11.48
N ASP A 781 -1.78 -19.58 -10.83
CA ASP A 781 -2.52 -19.37 -9.59
C ASP A 781 -1.63 -19.26 -8.34
N LEU A 782 -0.35 -19.62 -8.47
CA LEU A 782 0.61 -19.70 -7.37
C LEU A 782 1.25 -18.36 -6.99
N GLY A 783 1.05 -17.31 -7.80
CA GLY A 783 1.73 -16.02 -7.60
C GLY A 783 3.20 -16.02 -8.03
N VAL A 784 3.57 -16.96 -8.89
CA VAL A 784 4.92 -17.07 -9.43
C VAL A 784 5.10 -15.99 -10.49
N ILE A 785 6.22 -15.29 -10.42
CA ILE A 785 6.62 -14.20 -11.32
C ILE A 785 7.57 -14.74 -12.40
N HIS A 786 8.29 -15.81 -12.09
CA HIS A 786 9.33 -16.39 -12.91
C HIS A 786 8.83 -17.00 -14.25
N TYR A 787 9.60 -16.82 -15.34
CA TYR A 787 9.25 -17.29 -16.69
C TYR A 787 10.05 -18.54 -17.13
N ALA A 788 9.44 -19.37 -17.98
CA ALA A 788 10.20 -20.40 -18.69
C ALA A 788 11.14 -19.75 -19.73
N TYR A 789 12.44 -20.03 -19.60
CA TYR A 789 13.50 -19.56 -20.50
C TYR A 789 13.26 -19.93 -21.97
N HIS A 790 13.49 -19.02 -22.92
CA HIS A 790 13.83 -19.36 -24.30
C HIS A 790 14.77 -18.29 -24.90
N PRO A 791 15.80 -18.69 -25.68
CA PRO A 791 16.91 -17.82 -26.04
C PRO A 791 16.59 -16.95 -27.26
N THR A 792 17.35 -15.88 -27.41
CA THR A 792 17.95 -15.61 -28.73
C THR A 792 19.46 -15.50 -28.55
N ASN A 793 20.16 -16.60 -28.87
CA ASN A 793 21.49 -16.70 -29.50
C ASN A 793 22.02 -18.15 -29.36
N GLY A 794 21.28 -19.13 -29.88
CA GLY A 794 21.86 -20.40 -30.35
C GLY A 794 22.34 -21.46 -29.34
N SER A 795 22.02 -21.37 -28.04
CA SER A 795 22.31 -22.47 -27.09
C SER A 795 21.04 -23.21 -26.63
N PRO A 796 21.06 -24.55 -26.52
CA PRO A 796 19.94 -25.33 -26.00
C PRO A 796 19.70 -25.07 -24.50
N LEU A 797 18.46 -25.38 -24.12
CA LEU A 797 17.78 -25.04 -22.86
C LEU A 797 18.61 -25.34 -21.61
N SER A 798 18.85 -24.32 -20.79
CA SER A 798 19.16 -24.53 -19.40
C SER A 798 18.31 -23.61 -18.50
N SER A 799 17.70 -24.15 -17.45
CA SER A 799 17.50 -23.37 -16.22
C SER A 799 18.88 -22.85 -15.81
N PRO A 800 19.02 -21.67 -15.18
CA PRO A 800 20.28 -21.32 -14.54
C PRO A 800 20.79 -22.39 -13.55
N TYR A 801 19.92 -23.35 -13.16
CA TYR A 801 20.25 -24.50 -12.32
C TYR A 801 20.02 -25.86 -12.96
N THR A 802 19.79 -25.94 -14.28
CA THR A 802 19.97 -27.22 -15.00
C THR A 802 21.45 -27.37 -15.31
N ASP A 803 22.24 -27.54 -14.27
CA ASP A 803 23.41 -28.38 -14.43
C ASP A 803 22.89 -29.82 -14.58
N PRO A 804 23.35 -30.60 -15.57
CA PRO A 804 23.07 -32.03 -15.64
C PRO A 804 23.40 -32.81 -14.34
N ALA A 805 24.19 -32.25 -13.42
CA ALA A 805 24.41 -32.78 -12.07
C ALA A 805 23.36 -32.34 -11.01
N HIS A 806 22.53 -31.34 -11.30
CA HIS A 806 21.50 -30.78 -10.40
C HIS A 806 20.08 -31.20 -10.78
N VAL A 807 19.93 -32.09 -11.78
CA VAL A 807 18.66 -32.74 -12.08
C VAL A 807 18.46 -33.83 -11.03
N GLY A 808 17.42 -33.71 -10.21
CA GLY A 808 16.86 -34.88 -9.54
C GLY A 808 16.51 -35.97 -10.57
N PRO A 809 16.31 -37.23 -10.17
CA PRO A 809 16.13 -38.35 -11.10
C PRO A 809 14.88 -38.28 -12.02
N SER A 810 14.14 -37.17 -12.03
CA SER A 810 12.95 -36.95 -12.85
C SER A 810 13.23 -36.01 -14.03
N PRO A 811 13.13 -36.50 -15.27
CA PRO A 811 13.38 -35.71 -16.48
C PRO A 811 12.23 -34.75 -16.85
N THR A 812 11.26 -34.53 -15.96
CA THR A 812 10.01 -33.82 -16.31
C THR A 812 9.80 -32.46 -15.62
N GLY A 813 10.12 -32.19 -14.35
CA GLY A 813 9.69 -30.93 -13.69
C GLY A 813 10.41 -29.62 -14.09
N TRP A 814 9.71 -28.49 -14.09
CA TRP A 814 10.32 -27.13 -14.16
C TRP A 814 10.43 -26.50 -12.77
N TYR A 815 11.63 -26.02 -12.41
CA TYR A 815 12.00 -25.52 -11.08
C TYR A 815 12.37 -24.02 -11.11
N MET A 816 11.84 -23.25 -10.16
CA MET A 816 12.17 -21.82 -9.97
C MET A 816 12.85 -21.57 -8.62
N PRO A 817 13.66 -20.51 -8.48
CA PRO A 817 14.17 -20.03 -7.20
C PRO A 817 13.21 -19.05 -6.49
N PRO A 818 12.46 -19.45 -5.44
CA PRO A 818 11.42 -18.61 -4.83
C PRO A 818 11.94 -17.31 -4.20
N TRP A 819 13.17 -17.31 -3.70
CA TRP A 819 13.80 -16.14 -3.10
C TRP A 819 14.01 -14.97 -4.08
N MET A 820 14.06 -15.23 -5.40
CA MET A 820 14.09 -14.17 -6.41
C MET A 820 12.74 -13.46 -6.52
N ASP A 821 11.67 -14.24 -6.47
CA ASP A 821 10.29 -13.78 -6.52
C ASP A 821 9.93 -13.00 -5.25
N ASP A 822 10.40 -13.44 -4.07
CA ASP A 822 10.32 -12.64 -2.84
C ASP A 822 11.02 -11.30 -2.96
N PHE A 823 12.22 -11.27 -3.54
CA PHE A 823 12.92 -10.02 -3.72
C PHE A 823 12.15 -9.08 -4.65
N TRP A 824 11.40 -9.64 -5.60
CA TRP A 824 10.47 -8.88 -6.44
C TRP A 824 9.28 -8.33 -5.64
N VAL A 825 8.74 -9.06 -4.66
CA VAL A 825 7.76 -8.53 -3.68
C VAL A 825 8.34 -7.31 -2.95
N LEU A 826 9.60 -7.39 -2.51
CA LEU A 826 10.28 -6.27 -1.84
C LEU A 826 10.46 -5.05 -2.79
N ALA A 827 10.74 -5.28 -4.07
CA ALA A 827 10.83 -4.23 -5.08
C ALA A 827 9.47 -3.56 -5.35
N LEU A 828 8.39 -4.35 -5.51
CA LEU A 828 7.04 -3.80 -5.64
C LEU A 828 6.62 -3.01 -4.40
N LYS A 829 7.02 -3.47 -3.21
CA LYS A 829 6.71 -2.79 -1.97
C LYS A 829 7.37 -1.43 -1.91
N THR A 830 8.62 -1.34 -2.33
CA THR A 830 9.33 -0.07 -2.50
C THR A 830 8.56 0.88 -3.43
N MET A 831 8.01 0.39 -4.55
CA MET A 831 7.19 1.21 -5.46
C MET A 831 5.90 1.72 -4.78
N ARG A 832 5.22 0.85 -4.02
CA ARG A 832 3.97 1.19 -3.32
C ARG A 832 4.20 2.20 -2.19
N ASP A 833 5.19 1.95 -1.34
CA ASP A 833 5.52 2.82 -0.21
C ASP A 833 5.91 4.23 -0.66
N LEU A 834 6.68 4.33 -1.75
CA LEU A 834 7.07 5.62 -2.31
C LEU A 834 5.96 6.30 -3.11
N GLN A 835 4.80 5.67 -3.28
CA GLN A 835 3.64 6.17 -4.00
C GLN A 835 4.04 6.84 -5.31
N LEU A 836 4.54 6.04 -6.25
CA LEU A 836 5.10 6.55 -7.51
C LEU A 836 4.11 7.50 -8.21
N PRO A 837 4.58 8.55 -8.89
CA PRO A 837 3.71 9.52 -9.58
C PRO A 837 3.19 8.95 -10.91
N VAL A 838 2.56 7.79 -10.88
CA VAL A 838 1.93 7.09 -12.02
C VAL A 838 0.42 7.30 -12.00
N ALA A 839 -0.24 7.12 -13.14
CA ALA A 839 -1.70 7.24 -13.24
C ALA A 839 -2.44 6.35 -12.23
N SER A 840 -3.61 6.80 -11.76
CA SER A 840 -4.42 6.08 -10.76
C SER A 840 -4.78 4.64 -11.17
N ALA A 841 -4.97 4.40 -12.48
CA ALA A 841 -5.18 3.06 -13.01
C ALA A 841 -3.93 2.16 -12.79
N SER A 842 -2.74 2.66 -13.09
CA SER A 842 -1.48 1.95 -12.82
C SER A 842 -1.24 1.77 -11.32
N GLN A 843 -1.61 2.73 -10.48
CA GLN A 843 -1.58 2.55 -9.01
C GLN A 843 -2.47 1.39 -8.54
N THR A 844 -3.68 1.29 -9.09
CA THR A 844 -4.60 0.18 -8.81
C THR A 844 -3.99 -1.15 -9.24
N ARG A 845 -3.46 -1.20 -10.48
CA ARG A 845 -2.79 -2.39 -11.03
C ARG A 845 -1.56 -2.80 -10.23
N LEU A 846 -0.79 -1.84 -9.70
CA LEU A 846 0.33 -2.13 -8.81
C LEU A 846 -0.13 -2.78 -7.50
N GLY A 847 -1.29 -2.38 -6.97
CA GLY A 847 -1.94 -3.05 -5.84
C GLY A 847 -2.36 -4.47 -6.15
N GLU A 848 -3.03 -4.69 -7.28
CA GLU A 848 -3.43 -6.04 -7.72
C GLU A 848 -2.23 -6.96 -8.00
N LEU A 849 -1.18 -6.40 -8.60
CA LEU A 849 0.09 -7.10 -8.85
C LEU A 849 0.81 -7.45 -7.56
N MET A 850 0.77 -6.57 -6.55
CA MET A 850 1.28 -6.86 -5.21
C MET A 850 0.52 -8.02 -4.55
N GLN A 851 -0.82 -8.00 -4.61
CA GLN A 851 -1.64 -9.10 -4.07
C GLN A 851 -1.34 -10.42 -4.77
N TYR A 852 -1.12 -10.41 -6.08
CA TYR A 852 -0.67 -11.58 -6.83
C TYR A 852 0.70 -12.09 -6.34
N ALA A 853 1.70 -11.21 -6.25
CA ALA A 853 3.05 -11.56 -5.84
C ALA A 853 3.13 -12.07 -4.39
N CYS A 854 2.24 -11.59 -3.51
CA CYS A 854 2.17 -12.04 -2.11
C CYS A 854 1.64 -13.47 -1.95
N LYS A 855 1.01 -14.09 -2.96
CA LYS A 855 0.50 -15.46 -2.85
C LYS A 855 1.62 -16.46 -2.56
N LEU A 856 2.77 -16.31 -3.21
CA LEU A 856 3.92 -17.21 -3.08
C LEU A 856 4.48 -17.25 -1.63
N PRO A 857 4.92 -16.13 -1.03
CA PRO A 857 5.46 -16.16 0.33
C PRO A 857 4.43 -16.62 1.38
N VAL A 858 3.14 -16.29 1.21
CA VAL A 858 2.08 -16.74 2.11
C VAL A 858 1.86 -18.25 2.01
N ALA A 859 1.83 -18.79 0.80
CA ALA A 859 1.62 -20.21 0.59
C ALA A 859 2.83 -21.04 1.06
N LEU A 860 4.06 -20.57 0.84
CA LEU A 860 5.27 -21.25 1.33
C LEU A 860 5.30 -21.37 2.86
N ALA A 861 4.73 -20.39 3.57
CA ALA A 861 4.55 -20.41 5.01
C ALA A 861 3.36 -21.28 5.49
N GLY A 862 2.60 -21.88 4.56
CA GLY A 862 1.52 -22.83 4.84
C GLY A 862 0.15 -22.21 5.08
N GLY A 863 -0.07 -20.95 4.69
CA GLY A 863 -1.32 -20.23 4.99
C GLY A 863 -2.58 -20.72 4.26
N ASN A 864 -2.45 -21.27 3.04
CA ASN A 864 -3.60 -21.42 2.13
C ASN A 864 -3.74 -22.79 1.43
N ASP A 865 -2.83 -23.76 1.65
CA ASP A 865 -2.84 -25.03 0.91
C ASP A 865 -2.64 -26.26 1.80
N SER A 866 -3.70 -27.06 1.94
CA SER A 866 -3.68 -28.28 2.74
C SER A 866 -2.77 -29.34 2.10
N GLY A 867 -1.72 -29.73 2.82
CA GLY A 867 -0.76 -30.76 2.38
C GLY A 867 0.62 -30.22 1.98
N TRP A 868 0.79 -28.89 1.95
CA TRP A 868 2.11 -28.26 1.86
C TRP A 868 2.80 -28.21 3.24
N PRO A 869 4.07 -28.65 3.38
CA PRO A 869 4.80 -28.56 4.64
C PRO A 869 5.47 -27.19 4.82
N ARG A 870 5.04 -26.42 5.83
CA ARG A 870 5.67 -25.14 6.23
C ARG A 870 7.16 -25.26 6.61
N THR A 871 7.62 -26.48 6.93
CA THR A 871 9.02 -26.76 7.30
C THR A 871 9.99 -26.60 6.14
N ARG A 872 9.53 -26.34 4.91
CA ARG A 872 10.39 -26.17 3.72
C ARG A 872 10.38 -24.74 3.14
N MET A 873 9.98 -23.75 3.94
CA MET A 873 9.89 -22.33 3.53
C MET A 873 11.20 -21.75 2.96
N GLY A 874 12.38 -22.22 3.40
CA GLY A 874 13.69 -21.73 2.94
C GLY A 874 14.28 -22.44 1.70
N MET A 875 13.45 -23.05 0.86
CA MET A 875 13.95 -23.85 -0.27
C MET A 875 14.59 -23.00 -1.37
N TYR A 876 15.72 -23.49 -1.90
CA TYR A 876 16.43 -22.80 -2.97
C TYR A 876 15.70 -22.89 -4.32
N VAL A 877 15.01 -23.99 -4.58
CA VAL A 877 14.23 -24.24 -5.79
C VAL A 877 12.89 -24.90 -5.49
N PHE A 878 11.87 -24.56 -6.27
CA PHE A 878 10.48 -25.01 -6.14
C PHE A 878 9.91 -25.41 -7.51
N PRO A 879 9.29 -26.59 -7.66
CA PRO A 879 8.69 -26.98 -8.93
C PRO A 879 7.33 -26.30 -9.12
N ALA A 880 7.12 -25.65 -10.27
CA ALA A 880 5.82 -25.01 -10.55
C ALA A 880 5.14 -25.46 -11.84
N ARG A 881 5.80 -26.28 -12.65
CA ARG A 881 5.20 -26.91 -13.84
C ARG A 881 5.53 -28.39 -13.90
N ASP A 882 4.64 -29.13 -14.55
CA ASP A 882 4.70 -30.59 -14.72
C ASP A 882 5.74 -31.07 -15.76
N THR A 883 6.10 -30.25 -16.76
CA THR A 883 7.09 -30.58 -17.81
C THR A 883 8.09 -29.44 -18.13
N TYR A 884 9.36 -29.80 -18.41
CA TYR A 884 10.49 -28.91 -18.72
C TYR A 884 10.37 -28.22 -20.08
N ALA A 885 9.78 -28.90 -21.07
CA ALA A 885 9.83 -28.50 -22.48
C ALA A 885 8.74 -27.48 -22.86
N GLY A 886 8.72 -26.30 -22.23
CA GLY A 886 8.00 -25.11 -22.73
C GLY A 886 6.48 -25.21 -22.94
N GLY A 887 5.87 -26.38 -22.68
CA GLY A 887 4.47 -26.71 -22.95
C GLY A 887 3.75 -27.40 -21.79
N GLY A 888 4.38 -27.49 -20.61
CA GLY A 888 3.76 -28.04 -19.41
C GLY A 888 2.72 -27.13 -18.78
N ASN A 889 1.74 -27.69 -18.08
CA ASN A 889 0.77 -26.87 -17.38
C ASN A 889 1.39 -26.31 -16.10
N TRP A 890 1.01 -25.08 -15.74
CA TRP A 890 1.24 -24.58 -14.39
C TRP A 890 0.52 -25.49 -13.40
N THR A 891 1.20 -25.82 -12.32
CA THR A 891 0.55 -26.52 -11.21
C THR A 891 -0.56 -25.64 -10.64
N THR A 892 -1.67 -26.27 -10.26
CA THR A 892 -2.89 -25.57 -9.80
C THR A 892 -2.89 -25.28 -8.30
N SER A 893 -1.92 -25.83 -7.56
CA SER A 893 -1.77 -25.71 -6.11
C SER A 893 -0.32 -26.01 -5.67
N PHE A 894 0.08 -25.50 -4.51
CA PHE A 894 1.36 -25.82 -3.87
C PHE A 894 1.42 -27.28 -3.41
N SER A 895 0.29 -27.88 -3.02
CA SER A 895 0.19 -29.31 -2.71
C SER A 895 0.39 -30.20 -3.94
N ALA A 896 -0.07 -29.77 -5.13
CA ALA A 896 0.24 -30.43 -6.39
C ALA A 896 1.72 -30.31 -6.74
N ALA A 897 2.29 -29.10 -6.67
CA ALA A 897 3.73 -28.87 -6.84
C ALA A 897 4.58 -29.73 -5.88
N TRP A 898 4.20 -29.79 -4.61
CA TRP A 898 4.85 -30.62 -3.60
C TRP A 898 4.77 -32.11 -3.90
N SER A 899 3.67 -32.58 -4.47
CA SER A 899 3.53 -33.99 -4.82
C SER A 899 4.47 -34.38 -5.96
N ILE A 900 4.70 -33.48 -6.92
CA ILE A 900 5.74 -33.63 -7.96
C ILE A 900 7.13 -33.66 -7.30
N PHE A 901 7.43 -32.68 -6.44
CA PHE A 901 8.71 -32.62 -5.74
C PHE A 901 9.00 -33.89 -4.93
N ARG A 902 8.02 -34.39 -4.16
CA ARG A 902 8.15 -35.62 -3.36
C ARG A 902 8.37 -36.87 -4.22
N ALA A 903 7.68 -36.96 -5.36
CA ALA A 903 7.85 -38.08 -6.27
C ALA A 903 9.27 -38.11 -6.87
N ASP A 904 9.86 -36.93 -7.11
CA ASP A 904 11.22 -36.77 -7.62
C ASP A 904 12.29 -37.06 -6.54
N LEU A 905 11.97 -36.90 -5.26
CA LEU A 905 12.84 -37.14 -4.10
C LEU A 905 12.87 -38.61 -3.63
N SER A 906 12.80 -39.59 -4.52
CA SER A 906 12.59 -41.02 -4.21
C SER A 906 13.66 -41.75 -3.36
N GLN A 907 14.37 -41.09 -2.43
CA GLN A 907 15.41 -41.65 -1.57
C GLN A 907 15.47 -41.16 -0.11
N GLU A 908 14.47 -40.46 0.44
CA GLU A 908 14.48 -40.15 1.88
C GLU A 908 13.17 -40.50 2.61
N ASP A 909 13.27 -41.43 3.55
CA ASP A 909 12.27 -41.78 4.55
C ASP A 909 12.05 -40.61 5.53
N VAL A 910 11.35 -39.55 5.09
CA VAL A 910 10.85 -38.53 6.01
C VAL A 910 9.33 -38.66 6.11
N THR A 911 8.89 -39.57 6.96
CA THR A 911 7.51 -39.53 7.46
C THR A 911 7.36 -38.25 8.29
N PRO A 912 6.43 -37.34 7.96
CA PRO A 912 6.21 -36.16 8.79
C PRO A 912 5.59 -36.63 10.10
N ALA A 913 6.36 -36.68 11.18
CA ALA A 913 5.79 -36.83 12.50
C ALA A 913 4.92 -35.58 12.78
N PRO A 914 3.63 -35.73 13.12
CA PRO A 914 2.71 -34.61 13.31
C PRO A 914 3.02 -33.73 14.54
N THR A 915 4.09 -34.04 15.28
CA THR A 915 4.45 -33.40 16.55
C THR A 915 5.85 -32.79 16.57
N ASP A 916 6.60 -32.76 15.47
CA ASP A 916 7.97 -32.22 15.48
C ASP A 916 7.99 -30.71 15.12
N PRO A 917 8.39 -29.82 16.04
CA PRO A 917 8.19 -28.38 15.92
C PRO A 917 9.41 -27.71 15.31
N ILE A 918 9.75 -27.98 14.05
CA ILE A 918 11.03 -27.48 13.54
C ILE A 918 10.87 -26.88 12.13
N LEU A 919 10.96 -25.54 12.05
CA LEU A 919 11.63 -24.84 10.94
C LEU A 919 13.03 -25.47 10.74
N PHE A 920 13.14 -26.67 10.16
CA PHE A 920 14.43 -27.26 9.73
C PHE A 920 14.67 -26.67 8.33
N TRP A 921 15.73 -25.91 8.02
CA TRP A 921 17.15 -26.21 8.24
C TRP A 921 17.41 -27.71 8.26
N ASP A 922 17.55 -28.38 7.12
CA ASP A 922 18.22 -29.67 7.16
C ASP A 922 19.15 -29.82 5.95
N PRO A 923 20.48 -29.66 6.15
CA PRO A 923 21.48 -29.91 5.11
C PRO A 923 21.60 -31.40 4.75
N TYR A 924 20.95 -32.30 5.50
CA TYR A 924 20.97 -33.74 5.28
C TYR A 924 19.79 -34.29 4.49
N SER A 925 18.72 -33.51 4.26
CA SER A 925 17.54 -33.97 3.51
C SER A 925 17.36 -33.40 2.11
N VAL A 926 18.38 -32.73 1.59
CA VAL A 926 18.51 -32.46 0.17
C VAL A 926 19.39 -33.55 -0.42
N PRO A 927 19.01 -34.25 -1.50
CA PRO A 927 19.84 -35.27 -2.13
C PRO A 927 21.28 -34.79 -2.32
N ALA A 928 22.27 -35.67 -2.17
CA ALA A 928 23.70 -35.32 -2.23
C ALA A 928 24.11 -34.52 -3.49
N GLN A 929 23.35 -34.65 -4.59
CA GLN A 929 23.53 -33.89 -5.83
C GLN A 929 23.22 -32.38 -5.72
N PHE A 930 22.50 -31.96 -4.66
CA PHE A 930 22.28 -30.56 -4.29
C PHE A 930 23.21 -30.10 -3.15
N ARG A 931 24.08 -30.98 -2.63
CA ARG A 931 25.07 -30.68 -1.56
C ARG A 931 26.42 -30.20 -2.10
N ALA A 932 26.49 -29.83 -3.38
CA ALA A 932 27.74 -29.47 -4.04
C ALA A 932 28.19 -28.03 -3.71
N ALA A 933 28.53 -27.75 -2.44
CA ALA A 933 29.53 -26.77 -2.04
C ALA A 933 29.73 -26.78 -0.52
N THR A 934 30.89 -27.25 -0.08
CA THR A 934 31.31 -27.45 1.32
C THR A 934 31.57 -26.15 2.12
N ALA A 935 30.84 -25.07 1.82
CA ALA A 935 30.87 -23.78 2.54
C ALA A 935 29.47 -23.19 2.83
N TYR A 936 28.40 -23.96 2.58
CA TYR A 936 27.01 -23.47 2.48
C TYR A 936 26.22 -23.36 3.80
N GLU A 937 26.83 -23.62 4.97
CA GLU A 937 26.15 -23.43 6.28
C GLU A 937 25.69 -21.97 6.53
N TRP A 938 26.10 -21.01 5.70
CA TRP A 938 25.64 -19.62 5.77
C TRP A 938 24.63 -19.25 4.67
N ALA A 939 24.58 -20.01 3.58
CA ALA A 939 23.72 -19.73 2.44
C ALA A 939 22.29 -20.27 2.62
N ASP A 940 22.08 -21.25 3.50
CA ASP A 940 20.73 -21.80 3.74
C ASP A 940 19.86 -20.90 4.66
N LEU A 941 20.49 -20.02 5.47
CA LEU A 941 19.81 -18.94 6.21
C LEU A 941 19.53 -17.69 5.35
N VAL A 942 20.13 -17.60 4.16
CA VAL A 942 19.96 -16.45 3.26
C VAL A 942 18.58 -16.43 2.63
N TRP A 943 18.07 -17.56 2.17
CA TRP A 943 16.80 -17.62 1.45
C TRP A 943 15.61 -17.43 2.37
N LEU A 944 15.66 -18.03 3.57
CA LEU A 944 14.66 -17.84 4.60
C LEU A 944 14.54 -16.35 5.03
N ALA A 945 15.64 -15.60 5.00
CA ALA A 945 15.66 -14.16 5.25
C ALA A 945 14.71 -13.40 4.30
N CYS A 946 14.86 -13.67 3.01
CA CYS A 946 14.12 -13.00 1.95
C CYS A 946 12.63 -13.39 2.02
N HIS A 947 12.35 -14.68 2.25
CA HIS A 947 11.00 -15.18 2.46
C HIS A 947 10.30 -14.52 3.65
N LEU A 948 10.97 -14.41 4.80
CA LEU A 948 10.42 -13.74 5.99
C LEU A 948 10.14 -12.26 5.72
N ALA A 949 11.04 -11.57 5.03
CA ALA A 949 10.82 -10.18 4.63
C ALA A 949 9.64 -10.03 3.67
N ALA A 950 9.51 -10.90 2.67
CA ALA A 950 8.38 -10.88 1.75
C ALA A 950 7.05 -11.26 2.45
N LEU A 951 7.07 -12.20 3.40
CA LEU A 951 5.92 -12.51 4.25
C LEU A 951 5.54 -11.32 5.13
N ALA A 952 6.52 -10.60 5.68
CA ALA A 952 6.26 -9.39 6.46
C ALA A 952 5.56 -8.31 5.61
N VAL A 953 6.01 -8.14 4.36
CA VAL A 953 5.33 -7.29 3.38
C VAL A 953 3.92 -7.78 3.07
N ALA A 954 3.72 -9.08 2.89
CA ALA A 954 2.40 -9.65 2.62
C ALA A 954 1.40 -9.38 3.78
N VAL A 955 1.86 -9.42 5.03
CA VAL A 955 1.06 -9.01 6.20
C VAL A 955 0.71 -7.53 6.14
N GLU A 956 1.69 -6.69 5.81
CA GLU A 956 1.49 -5.24 5.72
C GLU A 956 0.49 -4.86 4.62
N GLU A 957 0.53 -5.58 3.48
CA GLU A 957 -0.36 -5.40 2.34
C GLU A 957 -1.71 -6.11 2.53
N GLY A 958 -1.95 -6.77 3.66
CA GLY A 958 -3.22 -7.43 3.97
C GLY A 958 -3.54 -8.61 3.05
N ALA A 959 -2.53 -9.31 2.53
CA ALA A 959 -2.74 -10.45 1.65
C ALA A 959 -3.47 -11.59 2.37
N THR A 960 -4.38 -12.27 1.67
CA THR A 960 -5.22 -13.34 2.23
C THR A 960 -4.36 -14.46 2.83
N GLY A 961 -4.56 -14.74 4.13
CA GLY A 961 -3.83 -15.78 4.87
C GLY A 961 -2.44 -15.35 5.36
N ALA A 962 -1.97 -14.13 5.05
CA ALA A 962 -0.63 -13.68 5.41
C ALA A 962 -0.42 -13.55 6.91
N LEU A 963 -1.39 -13.00 7.64
CA LEU A 963 -1.30 -12.86 9.10
C LEU A 963 -1.27 -14.23 9.79
N ASP A 964 -2.10 -15.17 9.34
CA ASP A 964 -2.12 -16.53 9.88
C ASP A 964 -0.81 -17.26 9.59
N ALA A 965 -0.29 -17.12 8.36
CA ALA A 965 1.02 -17.64 7.97
C ALA A 965 2.15 -17.02 8.81
N TRP A 966 2.15 -15.71 9.02
CA TRP A 966 3.11 -15.02 9.87
C TRP A 966 3.06 -15.50 11.31
N ASN A 967 1.87 -15.59 11.90
CA ASN A 967 1.68 -16.10 13.26
C ASN A 967 2.09 -17.57 13.38
N ALA A 968 1.83 -18.39 12.35
CA ALA A 968 2.23 -19.79 12.32
C ALA A 968 3.76 -19.96 12.26
N VAL A 969 4.47 -19.08 11.56
CA VAL A 969 5.94 -19.08 11.46
C VAL A 969 6.58 -18.50 12.73
N THR A 970 6.15 -17.32 13.16
CA THR A 970 6.72 -16.62 14.33
C THR A 970 6.35 -17.28 15.67
N GLY A 971 5.20 -17.94 15.74
CA GLY A 971 4.76 -18.74 16.89
C GLY A 971 5.38 -20.14 16.96
N ALA A 972 6.20 -20.54 15.98
CA ALA A 972 6.88 -21.83 16.01
C ALA A 972 7.88 -21.87 17.20
N PRO A 973 7.89 -22.93 18.03
CA PRO A 973 8.78 -23.03 19.19
C PRO A 973 10.27 -22.84 18.89
N ASN A 974 10.69 -23.12 17.66
CA ASN A 974 12.07 -22.99 17.21
C ASN A 974 12.37 -21.70 16.41
N PHE A 975 11.40 -20.79 16.26
CA PHE A 975 11.60 -19.51 15.58
C PHE A 975 12.70 -18.67 16.25
N SER A 976 12.72 -18.66 17.58
CA SER A 976 13.73 -17.97 18.36
C SER A 976 15.15 -18.45 18.03
N ALA A 977 15.36 -19.77 17.89
CA ALA A 977 16.65 -20.37 17.50
C ALA A 977 17.05 -20.05 16.04
N ALA A 978 16.09 -19.93 15.12
CA ALA A 978 16.35 -19.53 13.74
C ALA A 978 16.63 -18.01 13.59
N SER A 979 16.11 -17.19 14.50
CA SER A 979 16.13 -15.72 14.42
C SER A 979 17.40 -15.02 14.94
N MET A 980 18.42 -15.75 15.43
CA MET A 980 19.51 -15.16 16.24
C MET A 980 20.74 -14.65 15.47
N GLY A 981 20.64 -14.37 14.17
CA GLY A 981 21.74 -13.75 13.41
C GLY A 981 21.73 -12.22 13.50
N MET A 982 22.90 -11.57 13.57
CA MET A 982 23.07 -10.11 13.41
C MET A 982 22.80 -9.60 11.98
N TYR A 983 21.95 -10.29 11.22
CA TYR A 983 21.77 -10.04 9.79
C TYR A 983 20.59 -9.11 9.52
N PRO A 984 20.83 -7.91 8.96
CA PRO A 984 19.79 -6.91 8.89
C PRO A 984 18.59 -7.28 8.00
N VAL A 985 18.72 -8.17 7.01
CA VAL A 985 17.58 -8.56 6.14
C VAL A 985 16.48 -9.27 6.91
N TRP A 986 16.85 -10.13 7.86
CA TRP A 986 15.91 -10.83 8.75
C TRP A 986 15.16 -9.89 9.70
N ALA A 987 15.62 -8.64 9.81
CA ALA A 987 15.02 -7.67 10.70
C ALA A 987 13.80 -6.96 10.07
N ILE A 988 13.41 -7.24 8.82
CA ILE A 988 12.22 -6.61 8.24
C ILE A 988 10.95 -7.13 8.93
N LEU A 989 10.15 -6.20 9.48
CA LEU A 989 8.91 -6.49 10.20
C LEU A 989 7.72 -5.79 9.52
N PRO A 990 6.48 -6.33 9.65
CA PRO A 990 5.29 -5.62 9.23
C PRO A 990 5.13 -4.30 10.00
N ARG A 991 4.90 -3.19 9.29
CA ARG A 991 4.58 -1.90 9.96
C ARG A 991 3.27 -1.96 10.75
N THR A 992 2.34 -2.81 10.34
CA THR A 992 0.99 -2.95 10.91
C THR A 992 0.96 -3.74 12.21
N LEU A 993 2.05 -4.40 12.59
CA LEU A 993 2.15 -5.13 13.85
C LEU A 993 2.96 -4.33 14.88
N PRO A 994 2.67 -4.51 16.19
CA PRO A 994 3.40 -3.85 17.27
C PRO A 994 4.92 -4.04 17.18
#